data_AF-A0AAV0RT05-F1
#
_entry.id   AF-A0AAV0RT05-F1
#
_cell.length_a   1.000
_cell.length_b   1.000
_cell.length_c   1.000
_cell.angle_alpha   90.00
_cell.angle_beta   90.00
_cell.angle_gamma   90.00
#
_symmetry.space_group_name_H-M   'P 1'
#
loop_
_entity.id
_entity.type
_entity.pdbx_description
1 polymer ?
#
loop_
_entity_poly.entity_id
_entity_poly.type
_entity_poly.pdbx_seq_one_letter_code
_entity_poly.pdbx_strand_id
1 'polypeptide(L)'
;MESLLKKYFGYSEFRPYQKEVINNILQKRDCLAVMATGSGKSLCYQLPPLLVDKTAIVVSPLISLMQDQVMSLKQQGIRAEYLGSAQTDQSVNARAQKGEYRLLFMTPERACSISHSFWSKLLQAGICLFAVDEAHCISEWGHDFRVEYKQLDKLRAILLDVPFIGLTATATEKVRGDIINSLKMDDPYIAIGSFDRTNLFYAVKLLSRSSEFIENLVDEFSKSLGRSGPTIIYCTTIKDVEQVFKVFQDAGIKSGMYHGQMTNKAKQESHRSFIRDELQVMVATIAFGMGIDKPNVRQVIHYGCPKSLETYYQESGRCGRDGIASVCWLYYTRSDFAKAEFYCGETKSNQRRAVVESLMAAQRYCTITTCRRKFLLDYFGETSSTTNCGNCDNCLGSKKEHDVSREAFLLMACILSCKGSWGLNMPTDILRGSRAKKIMDNQFHKLPLHGLGKDHSANWWKSLAYQLISHGYLTEIVTDIYRTISVSTKGKQYISSARLDHHPPLLLPLTSEMINGEEDPTITGGDLNGLATSEHEGFSEAESQLYHSLLEERTNLARRVGTAPYAICGDQTIKRLALIRPSTKARLANLDGVNQHFLMTHGDHFLETISRLAKGLNLSLDGEANIPVPPTVNIISKVDLTANSQRKLAPAKLQAWKMWSEDGLSIHQIASFPGRSAPIKPQTVLEYLLEAAQQGCNVNWTRFSEEVGLTNEIFMDITRAISKVGSRDKLKPIKDALPEEISYTHIKTCLTMQNCGMSLEMAPSPCIGTAANDEEAPRKVDDANSKTTALEVGNSLEGEMSVSCGDGLPLGKRQKVDGPEQSLTSLVIATEDGIVDWLKNYDDGVPIHDILEHFNGSGEESVIAMLNCLEGDFVIYKKNNVYRIL
;
A
#
# COMPACT_ATOMS: atom_id res chain seq x y z
N MET A 1 -9.13 -24.86 -0.50
CA MET A 1 -8.16 -23.81 -0.09
C MET A 1 -8.89 -22.56 0.38
N GLU A 2 -9.87 -22.15 -0.39
CA GLU A 2 -10.82 -21.04 -0.24
C GLU A 2 -11.55 -21.07 1.12
N SER A 3 -11.93 -22.25 1.62
CA SER A 3 -12.53 -22.38 2.95
C SER A 3 -11.60 -21.89 4.07
N LEU A 4 -10.30 -22.22 4.03
CA LEU A 4 -9.34 -21.73 5.03
C LEU A 4 -9.02 -20.26 4.84
N LEU A 5 -8.97 -19.78 3.59
CA LEU A 5 -8.83 -18.37 3.27
C LEU A 5 -9.92 -17.55 3.94
N LYS A 6 -11.19 -17.95 3.76
CA LYS A 6 -12.34 -17.28 4.40
C LYS A 6 -12.32 -17.44 5.92
N LYS A 7 -12.03 -18.64 6.43
CA LYS A 7 -12.03 -18.93 7.87
C LYS A 7 -11.04 -18.07 8.66
N TYR A 8 -9.78 -18.02 8.23
CA TYR A 8 -8.69 -17.37 8.97
C TYR A 8 -8.46 -15.92 8.55
N PHE A 9 -8.53 -15.62 7.26
CA PHE A 9 -8.21 -14.29 6.73
C PHE A 9 -9.45 -13.48 6.34
N GLY A 10 -10.64 -14.11 6.29
CA GLY A 10 -11.89 -13.42 5.96
C GLY A 10 -12.03 -13.08 4.47
N TYR A 11 -11.17 -13.57 3.58
CA TYR A 11 -11.26 -13.26 2.14
C TYR A 11 -12.05 -14.33 1.38
N SER A 12 -12.95 -13.89 0.50
CA SER A 12 -13.73 -14.80 -0.35
C SER A 12 -12.95 -15.30 -1.58
N GLU A 13 -11.99 -14.51 -2.06
CA GLU A 13 -11.24 -14.78 -3.30
C GLU A 13 -9.74 -14.50 -3.15
N PHE A 14 -8.93 -15.17 -3.97
CA PHE A 14 -7.51 -14.89 -4.11
C PHE A 14 -7.27 -13.72 -5.04
N ARG A 15 -6.26 -12.90 -4.72
CA ARG A 15 -5.71 -11.94 -5.66
C ARG A 15 -4.88 -12.65 -6.74
N PRO A 16 -4.61 -12.00 -7.88
CA PRO A 16 -3.79 -12.57 -8.94
C PRO A 16 -2.47 -13.17 -8.42
N TYR A 17 -2.05 -14.28 -9.03
CA TYR A 17 -0.84 -15.07 -8.70
C TYR A 17 -0.80 -15.74 -7.33
N GLN A 18 -1.57 -15.30 -6.32
CA GLN A 18 -1.50 -15.89 -4.98
C GLN A 18 -1.79 -17.38 -4.98
N LYS A 19 -2.89 -17.79 -5.61
CA LYS A 19 -3.31 -19.20 -5.68
C LYS A 19 -2.30 -20.07 -6.43
N GLU A 20 -1.72 -19.54 -7.51
CA GLU A 20 -0.71 -20.23 -8.32
C GLU A 20 0.57 -20.46 -7.53
N VAL A 21 1.07 -19.43 -6.85
CA VAL A 21 2.26 -19.53 -5.98
C VAL A 21 2.00 -20.56 -4.87
N ILE A 22 0.85 -20.50 -4.19
CA ILE A 22 0.49 -21.44 -3.13
C ILE A 22 0.41 -22.88 -3.67
N ASN A 23 -0.18 -23.10 -4.84
CA ASN A 23 -0.25 -24.43 -5.45
C ASN A 23 1.14 -24.99 -5.76
N ASN A 24 2.05 -24.18 -6.31
CA ASN A 24 3.43 -24.62 -6.59
C ASN A 24 4.19 -24.97 -5.31
N ILE A 25 4.02 -24.19 -4.23
CA ILE A 25 4.59 -24.51 -2.91
C ILE A 25 4.07 -25.85 -2.41
N LEU A 26 2.76 -26.11 -2.52
CA LEU A 26 2.16 -27.37 -2.08
C LEU A 26 2.64 -28.58 -2.92
N GLN A 27 3.06 -28.33 -4.16
CA GLN A 27 3.72 -29.31 -5.03
C GLN A 27 5.22 -29.45 -4.76
N LYS A 28 5.73 -28.79 -3.70
CA LYS A 28 7.15 -28.75 -3.32
C LYS A 28 8.07 -28.13 -4.37
N ARG A 29 7.54 -27.24 -5.22
CA ARG A 29 8.34 -26.48 -6.17
C ARG A 29 8.81 -25.17 -5.55
N ASP A 30 10.07 -24.83 -5.76
CA ASP A 30 10.60 -23.51 -5.39
C ASP A 30 9.85 -22.40 -6.11
N CYS A 31 9.76 -21.22 -5.48
CA CYS A 31 9.01 -20.09 -6.04
C CYS A 31 9.78 -18.77 -5.87
N LEU A 32 9.64 -17.88 -6.85
CA LEU A 32 10.01 -16.47 -6.72
C LEU A 32 8.79 -15.61 -7.01
N ALA A 33 8.28 -14.92 -5.98
CA ALA A 33 7.13 -14.04 -6.09
C ALA A 33 7.57 -12.56 -6.03
N VAL A 34 7.55 -11.90 -7.19
CA VAL A 34 7.79 -10.46 -7.32
C VAL A 34 6.45 -9.76 -7.48
N MET A 35 5.97 -9.12 -6.42
CA MET A 35 4.64 -8.51 -6.40
C MET A 35 4.66 -7.18 -5.65
N ALA A 36 3.88 -6.19 -6.11
CA ALA A 36 3.79 -4.86 -5.47
C ALA A 36 3.61 -4.89 -3.95
N THR A 37 3.99 -3.81 -3.27
CA THR A 37 3.61 -3.58 -1.87
C THR A 37 2.08 -3.63 -1.75
N GLY A 38 1.55 -4.24 -0.68
CA GLY A 38 0.11 -4.35 -0.49
C GLY A 38 -0.60 -5.35 -1.42
N SER A 39 0.08 -6.06 -2.33
CA SER A 39 -0.53 -7.09 -3.19
C SER A 39 -0.98 -8.36 -2.44
N GLY A 40 -0.53 -8.54 -1.19
CA GLY A 40 -0.83 -9.70 -0.36
C GLY A 40 0.21 -10.82 -0.46
N LYS A 41 1.50 -10.47 -0.63
CA LYS A 41 2.63 -11.42 -0.63
C LYS A 41 2.63 -12.36 0.58
N SER A 42 2.31 -11.84 1.76
CA SER A 42 2.36 -12.61 3.00
C SER A 42 1.43 -13.82 3.00
N LEU A 43 0.30 -13.74 2.31
CA LEU A 43 -0.63 -14.86 2.18
C LEU A 43 0.01 -16.08 1.49
N CYS A 44 0.96 -15.86 0.58
CA CYS A 44 1.66 -16.91 -0.15
C CYS A 44 2.46 -17.86 0.77
N TYR A 45 2.95 -17.37 1.91
CA TYR A 45 3.62 -18.21 2.91
C TYR A 45 2.78 -18.46 4.17
N GLN A 46 1.74 -17.66 4.44
CA GLN A 46 0.87 -17.82 5.61
C GLN A 46 -0.21 -18.89 5.43
N LEU A 47 -0.77 -19.06 4.23
CA LEU A 47 -1.83 -20.05 4.00
C LEU A 47 -1.34 -21.51 3.90
N PRO A 48 -0.22 -21.84 3.20
CA PRO A 48 0.25 -23.22 3.08
C PRO A 48 0.36 -24.00 4.40
N PRO A 49 0.97 -23.50 5.50
CA PRO A 49 1.10 -24.28 6.73
C PRO A 49 -0.24 -24.65 7.37
N LEU A 50 -1.30 -23.90 7.09
CA LEU A 50 -2.67 -24.19 7.55
C LEU A 50 -3.33 -25.31 6.74
N LEU A 51 -2.94 -25.49 5.47
CA LEU A 51 -3.49 -26.53 4.59
C LEU A 51 -2.89 -27.90 4.88
N VAL A 52 -1.60 -27.96 5.19
CA VAL A 52 -0.87 -29.23 5.39
C VAL A 52 -0.57 -29.53 6.87
N ASP A 53 -1.04 -28.67 7.78
CA ASP A 53 -0.86 -28.78 9.23
C ASP A 53 0.62 -28.94 9.66
N LYS A 54 1.52 -28.17 9.04
CA LYS A 54 2.98 -28.15 9.31
C LYS A 54 3.47 -26.75 9.62
N THR A 55 4.76 -26.58 9.93
CA THR A 55 5.37 -25.27 10.17
C THR A 55 5.90 -24.66 8.88
N ALA A 56 5.63 -23.37 8.66
CA ALA A 56 6.35 -22.54 7.70
C ALA A 56 7.40 -21.72 8.44
N ILE A 57 8.63 -21.70 7.92
CA ILE A 57 9.70 -20.84 8.40
C ILE A 57 9.70 -19.58 7.56
N VAL A 58 9.77 -18.41 8.19
CA VAL A 58 9.83 -17.11 7.51
C VAL A 58 11.05 -16.34 7.98
N VAL A 59 11.99 -16.12 7.07
CA VAL A 59 13.14 -15.25 7.28
C VAL A 59 12.79 -13.85 6.84
N SER A 60 12.97 -12.88 7.73
CA SER A 60 12.70 -11.46 7.46
C SER A 60 13.81 -10.60 8.07
N PRO A 61 14.20 -9.47 7.44
CA PRO A 61 15.35 -8.68 7.90
C PRO A 61 15.04 -7.81 9.14
N LEU A 62 13.76 -7.68 9.52
CA LEU A 62 13.30 -6.62 10.41
C LEU A 62 12.47 -7.19 11.55
N ILE A 63 12.97 -7.03 12.77
CA ILE A 63 12.34 -7.54 13.98
C ILE A 63 10.95 -6.92 14.20
N SER A 64 10.79 -5.61 13.97
CA SER A 64 9.50 -4.92 14.13
C SER A 64 8.43 -5.47 13.19
N LEU A 65 8.80 -5.77 11.93
CA LEU A 65 7.87 -6.36 10.97
C LEU A 65 7.43 -7.77 11.39
N MET A 66 8.36 -8.57 11.90
CA MET A 66 8.04 -9.90 12.43
C MET A 66 7.09 -9.81 13.62
N GLN A 67 7.31 -8.87 14.54
CA GLN A 67 6.44 -8.65 15.70
C GLN A 67 5.02 -8.25 15.28
N ASP A 68 4.88 -7.32 14.34
CA ASP A 68 3.58 -6.89 13.80
C ASP A 68 2.83 -8.06 13.13
N GLN A 69 3.53 -8.84 12.30
CA GLN A 69 2.93 -10.01 11.65
C GLN A 69 2.52 -11.09 12.66
N VAL A 70 3.35 -11.39 13.66
CA VAL A 70 3.02 -12.36 14.72
C VAL A 70 1.81 -11.90 15.53
N MET A 71 1.73 -10.60 15.87
CA MET A 71 0.58 -10.04 16.57
C MET A 71 -0.71 -10.20 15.73
N SER A 72 -0.66 -9.86 14.45
CA SER A 72 -1.80 -9.98 13.53
C SER A 72 -2.27 -11.43 13.37
N LEU A 73 -1.33 -12.38 13.19
CA LEU A 73 -1.63 -13.81 13.06
C LEU A 73 -2.26 -14.38 14.34
N LYS A 74 -1.80 -13.96 15.53
CA LYS A 74 -2.42 -14.36 16.81
C LYS A 74 -3.87 -13.86 16.91
N GLN A 75 -4.17 -12.64 16.45
CA GLN A 75 -5.54 -12.09 16.39
C GLN A 75 -6.44 -12.79 15.36
N GLN A 76 -5.86 -13.54 14.42
CA GLN A 76 -6.58 -14.40 13.48
C GLN A 76 -6.75 -15.84 14.01
N GLY A 77 -6.27 -16.13 15.23
CA GLY A 77 -6.28 -17.47 15.82
C GLY A 77 -5.22 -18.41 15.23
N ILE A 78 -4.19 -17.88 14.57
CA ILE A 78 -3.07 -18.65 14.02
C ILE A 78 -1.93 -18.69 15.03
N ARG A 79 -1.44 -19.90 15.32
CA ARG A 79 -0.25 -20.10 16.17
C ARG A 79 1.01 -19.65 15.43
N ALA A 80 1.51 -18.48 15.75
CA ALA A 80 2.73 -17.91 15.18
C ALA A 80 3.64 -17.36 16.28
N GLU A 81 4.96 -17.42 16.06
CA GLU A 81 5.94 -16.84 16.97
C GLU A 81 7.23 -16.46 16.23
N TYR A 82 8.07 -15.62 16.85
CA TYR A 82 9.41 -15.31 16.32
C TYR A 82 10.53 -15.86 17.22
N LEU A 83 11.66 -16.18 16.61
CA LEU A 83 12.90 -16.56 17.26
C LEU A 83 13.97 -15.50 17.01
N GLY A 84 14.49 -14.91 18.08
CA GLY A 84 15.56 -13.91 18.02
C GLY A 84 15.90 -13.39 19.42
N SER A 85 16.85 -12.45 19.49
CA SER A 85 17.28 -11.80 20.74
C SER A 85 16.15 -11.08 21.47
N ALA A 86 15.13 -10.62 20.75
CA ALA A 86 13.96 -9.96 21.33
C ALA A 86 12.94 -10.92 21.96
N GLN A 87 13.17 -12.25 21.96
CA GLN A 87 12.23 -13.22 22.52
C GLN A 87 12.47 -13.39 24.02
N THR A 88 11.45 -13.09 24.83
CA THR A 88 11.54 -13.18 26.30
C THR A 88 11.05 -14.53 26.84
N ASP A 89 10.18 -15.23 26.11
CA ASP A 89 9.67 -16.54 26.50
C ASP A 89 10.65 -17.67 26.09
N GLN A 90 11.37 -18.19 27.08
CA GLN A 90 12.34 -19.27 26.90
C GLN A 90 11.70 -20.59 26.42
N SER A 91 10.39 -20.80 26.64
CA SER A 91 9.69 -22.01 26.20
C SER A 91 9.51 -22.08 24.68
N VAL A 92 9.56 -20.93 23.99
CA VAL A 92 9.28 -20.83 22.55
C VAL A 92 10.19 -21.73 21.73
N ASN A 93 11.47 -21.83 22.10
CA ASN A 93 12.43 -22.64 21.37
C ASN A 93 12.07 -24.14 21.45
N ALA A 94 11.74 -24.63 22.64
CA ALA A 94 11.34 -26.03 22.84
C ALA A 94 10.01 -26.36 22.14
N ARG A 95 9.04 -25.44 22.19
CA ARG A 95 7.75 -25.57 21.48
C ARG A 95 7.91 -25.54 19.96
N ALA A 96 8.82 -24.69 19.46
CA ALA A 96 9.16 -24.62 18.05
C ALA A 96 9.75 -25.95 17.55
N GLN A 97 10.70 -26.55 18.28
CA GLN A 97 11.26 -27.87 17.93
C GLN A 97 10.21 -28.98 17.83
N LYS A 98 9.09 -28.85 18.54
CA LYS A 98 7.96 -29.78 18.51
C LYS A 98 6.93 -29.49 17.40
N GLY A 99 7.13 -28.46 16.59
CA GLY A 99 6.20 -28.07 15.53
C GLY A 99 4.89 -27.45 16.03
N GLU A 100 4.89 -26.83 17.23
CA GLU A 100 3.68 -26.25 17.81
C GLU A 100 3.19 -24.96 17.11
N TYR A 101 3.99 -24.38 16.23
CA TYR A 101 3.64 -23.17 15.49
C TYR A 101 3.40 -23.45 14.01
N ARG A 102 2.40 -22.80 13.43
CA ARG A 102 2.14 -22.82 11.98
C ARG A 102 3.08 -21.87 11.24
N LEU A 103 3.45 -20.75 11.86
CA LEU A 103 4.45 -19.82 11.35
C LEU A 103 5.54 -19.54 12.38
N LEU A 104 6.79 -19.66 11.95
CA LEU A 104 7.95 -19.36 12.78
C LEU A 104 8.84 -18.32 12.07
N PHE A 105 8.87 -17.12 12.63
CA PHE A 105 9.66 -16.01 12.09
C PHE A 105 11.07 -16.01 12.69
N MET A 106 12.08 -15.63 11.90
CA MET A 106 13.46 -15.45 12.38
C MET A 106 14.22 -14.46 11.51
N THR A 107 15.27 -13.85 12.07
CA THR A 107 16.21 -13.04 11.29
C THR A 107 17.16 -13.94 10.48
N PRO A 108 17.78 -13.46 9.39
CA PRO A 108 18.73 -14.27 8.61
C PRO A 108 19.94 -14.71 9.46
N GLU A 109 20.45 -13.86 10.35
CA GLU A 109 21.51 -14.19 11.31
C GLU A 109 21.09 -15.38 12.20
N ARG A 110 19.84 -15.35 12.66
CA ARG A 110 19.31 -16.40 13.52
C ARG A 110 19.12 -17.70 12.75
N ALA A 111 18.59 -17.65 11.53
CA ALA A 111 18.43 -18.83 10.68
C ALA A 111 19.77 -19.56 10.44
N CYS A 112 20.85 -18.79 10.23
CA CYS A 112 22.20 -19.32 9.99
C CYS A 112 22.92 -19.80 11.27
N SER A 113 22.62 -19.23 12.44
CA SER A 113 23.27 -19.58 13.72
C SER A 113 22.57 -20.72 14.48
N ILE A 114 21.33 -21.05 14.14
CA ILE A 114 20.59 -22.16 14.76
C ILE A 114 21.31 -23.50 14.52
N SER A 115 21.39 -24.33 15.56
CA SER A 115 22.08 -25.63 15.50
C SER A 115 21.39 -26.63 14.57
N HIS A 116 22.17 -27.52 13.97
CA HIS A 116 21.64 -28.63 13.17
C HIS A 116 20.64 -29.52 13.93
N SER A 117 20.83 -29.68 15.25
CA SER A 117 19.91 -30.43 16.12
C SER A 117 18.50 -29.82 16.14
N PHE A 118 18.40 -28.49 16.18
CA PHE A 118 17.12 -27.80 16.10
C PHE A 118 16.43 -28.05 14.76
N TRP A 119 17.15 -27.86 13.65
CA TRP A 119 16.61 -28.05 12.31
C TRP A 119 16.13 -29.49 12.09
N SER A 120 16.91 -30.48 12.57
CA SER A 120 16.55 -31.90 12.48
C SER A 120 15.25 -32.22 13.23
N LYS A 121 15.10 -31.74 14.48
CA LYS A 121 13.87 -31.93 15.27
C LYS A 121 12.67 -31.25 14.63
N LEU A 122 12.82 -30.01 14.16
CA LEU A 122 11.73 -29.29 13.50
C LEU A 122 11.34 -29.94 12.17
N LEU A 123 12.31 -30.46 11.40
CA LEU A 123 12.05 -31.20 10.17
C LEU A 123 11.27 -32.50 10.45
N GLN A 124 11.60 -33.20 11.54
CA GLN A 124 10.86 -34.38 12.02
C GLN A 124 9.43 -34.04 12.43
N ALA A 125 9.22 -32.89 13.08
CA ALA A 125 7.88 -32.40 13.41
C ALA A 125 7.08 -31.97 12.15
N GLY A 126 7.78 -31.44 11.15
CA GLY A 126 7.25 -31.17 9.81
C GLY A 126 7.37 -29.71 9.39
N ILE A 127 8.16 -29.46 8.35
CA ILE A 127 8.27 -28.17 7.67
C ILE A 127 7.56 -28.26 6.31
N CYS A 128 6.78 -27.24 5.95
CA CYS A 128 6.10 -27.17 4.64
C CYS A 128 6.76 -26.25 3.63
N LEU A 129 7.44 -25.20 4.09
CA LEU A 129 8.16 -24.24 3.24
C LEU A 129 9.17 -23.45 4.05
N PHE A 130 10.13 -22.87 3.33
CA PHE A 130 11.07 -21.88 3.83
C PHE A 130 10.92 -20.58 3.03
N ALA A 131 10.34 -19.55 3.66
CA ALA A 131 10.11 -18.26 3.02
C ALA A 131 11.27 -17.30 3.35
N VAL A 132 11.76 -16.63 2.31
CA VAL A 132 12.72 -15.53 2.38
C VAL A 132 11.97 -14.27 1.98
N ASP A 133 11.49 -13.53 2.98
CA ASP A 133 10.84 -12.24 2.77
C ASP A 133 11.90 -11.15 2.49
N GLU A 134 11.51 -10.12 1.76
CA GLU A 134 12.43 -9.10 1.24
C GLU A 134 13.68 -9.68 0.55
N ALA A 135 13.50 -10.73 -0.26
CA ALA A 135 14.58 -11.49 -0.89
C ALA A 135 15.57 -10.64 -1.72
N HIS A 136 15.18 -9.44 -2.14
CA HIS A 136 16.08 -8.48 -2.80
C HIS A 136 17.33 -8.12 -1.98
N CYS A 137 17.30 -8.28 -0.64
CA CYS A 137 18.45 -8.07 0.24
C CYS A 137 19.63 -9.00 -0.07
N ILE A 138 19.42 -10.12 -0.77
CA ILE A 138 20.50 -11.04 -1.14
C ILE A 138 21.42 -10.50 -2.24
N SER A 139 20.91 -9.55 -3.03
CA SER A 139 21.54 -9.08 -4.26
C SER A 139 22.31 -7.79 -4.03
N GLU A 140 23.57 -7.74 -4.48
CA GLU A 140 24.38 -6.52 -4.46
C GLU A 140 23.86 -5.44 -5.42
N TRP A 141 23.05 -5.85 -6.39
CA TRP A 141 22.29 -4.95 -7.28
C TRP A 141 20.99 -4.46 -6.65
N GLY A 142 20.62 -4.98 -5.47
CA GLY A 142 19.50 -4.50 -4.67
C GLY A 142 19.88 -3.27 -3.86
N HIS A 143 18.88 -2.52 -3.41
CA HIS A 143 19.09 -1.27 -2.66
C HIS A 143 19.30 -1.45 -1.15
N ASP A 144 19.12 -2.66 -0.60
CA ASP A 144 19.35 -3.00 0.81
C ASP A 144 20.11 -4.34 0.96
N PHE A 145 21.31 -4.42 0.38
CA PHE A 145 22.13 -5.64 0.40
C PHE A 145 22.56 -6.04 1.82
N ARG A 146 22.37 -7.32 2.17
CA ARG A 146 22.77 -7.94 3.44
C ARG A 146 23.52 -9.25 3.21
N VAL A 147 24.69 -9.38 3.83
CA VAL A 147 25.60 -10.52 3.61
C VAL A 147 25.01 -11.82 4.14
N GLU A 148 24.23 -11.74 5.21
CA GLU A 148 23.60 -12.86 5.91
C GLU A 148 22.62 -13.62 5.00
N TYR A 149 21.93 -12.91 4.10
CA TYR A 149 21.01 -13.52 3.13
C TYR A 149 21.73 -14.46 2.17
N LYS A 150 22.97 -14.15 1.78
CA LYS A 150 23.77 -15.02 0.90
C LYS A 150 24.11 -16.36 1.55
N GLN A 151 24.04 -16.45 2.89
CA GLN A 151 24.35 -17.68 3.61
C GLN A 151 23.14 -18.61 3.79
N LEU A 152 21.94 -18.17 3.42
CA LEU A 152 20.72 -18.99 3.51
C LEU A 152 20.77 -20.21 2.58
N ASP A 153 21.63 -20.19 1.56
CA ASP A 153 21.90 -21.30 0.66
C ASP A 153 22.39 -22.56 1.39
N LYS A 154 23.11 -22.39 2.51
CA LYS A 154 23.61 -23.48 3.36
C LYS A 154 22.48 -24.34 3.92
N LEU A 155 21.30 -23.74 4.13
CA LEU A 155 20.13 -24.46 4.64
C LEU A 155 19.57 -25.46 3.61
N ARG A 156 19.91 -25.35 2.32
CA ARG A 156 19.52 -26.35 1.31
C ARG A 156 20.07 -27.74 1.60
N ALA A 157 21.28 -27.82 2.16
CA ALA A 157 21.86 -29.11 2.53
C ALA A 157 21.12 -29.78 3.71
N ILE A 158 20.34 -29.01 4.48
CA ILE A 158 19.59 -29.48 5.65
C ILE A 158 18.12 -29.71 5.30
N LEU A 159 17.54 -28.83 4.48
CA LEU A 159 16.11 -28.76 4.14
C LEU A 159 15.84 -29.30 2.73
N LEU A 160 16.30 -30.53 2.43
CA LEU A 160 16.31 -31.10 1.07
C LEU A 160 14.93 -31.16 0.38
N ASP A 161 13.88 -31.56 1.12
CA ASP A 161 12.52 -31.73 0.56
C ASP A 161 11.60 -30.53 0.81
N VAL A 162 12.15 -29.40 1.27
CA VAL A 162 11.39 -28.20 1.63
C VAL A 162 11.51 -27.17 0.50
N PRO A 163 10.40 -26.71 -0.10
CA PRO A 163 10.44 -25.66 -1.11
C PRO A 163 10.85 -24.33 -0.47
N PHE A 164 11.73 -23.60 -1.13
CA PHE A 164 12.04 -22.21 -0.76
C PHE A 164 11.20 -21.27 -1.62
N ILE A 165 10.72 -20.20 -0.98
CA ILE A 165 10.07 -19.10 -1.66
C ILE A 165 10.79 -17.79 -1.38
N GLY A 166 11.23 -17.10 -2.44
CA GLY A 166 11.70 -15.72 -2.35
C GLY A 166 10.55 -14.76 -2.61
N LEU A 167 10.34 -13.78 -1.73
CA LEU A 167 9.31 -12.74 -1.90
C LEU A 167 9.95 -11.34 -1.90
N THR A 168 9.54 -10.49 -2.83
CA THR A 168 10.02 -9.11 -2.90
C THR A 168 9.07 -8.20 -3.66
N ALA A 169 9.10 -6.90 -3.35
CA ALA A 169 8.33 -5.89 -4.06
C ALA A 169 9.10 -5.19 -5.21
N THR A 170 10.43 -5.28 -5.25
CA THR A 170 11.28 -4.36 -6.02
C THR A 170 12.42 -5.05 -6.77
N ALA A 171 12.24 -6.30 -7.20
CA ALA A 171 13.28 -7.02 -7.94
C ALA A 171 13.21 -6.78 -9.45
N THR A 172 14.21 -6.07 -9.97
CA THR A 172 14.51 -6.00 -11.41
C THR A 172 14.96 -7.37 -11.92
N GLU A 173 14.98 -7.56 -13.25
CA GLU A 173 15.38 -8.83 -13.87
C GLU A 173 16.75 -9.35 -13.39
N LYS A 174 17.73 -8.46 -13.23
CA LYS A 174 19.06 -8.80 -12.71
C LYS A 174 19.00 -9.28 -11.26
N VAL A 175 18.23 -8.58 -10.42
CA VAL A 175 18.04 -8.95 -9.01
C VAL A 175 17.33 -10.30 -8.89
N ARG A 176 16.35 -10.60 -9.75
CA ARG A 176 15.68 -11.91 -9.78
C ARG A 176 16.65 -13.05 -10.04
N GLY A 177 17.52 -12.89 -11.04
CA GLY A 177 18.55 -13.89 -11.34
C GLY A 177 19.50 -14.13 -10.16
N ASP A 178 19.90 -13.06 -9.47
CA ASP A 178 20.79 -13.17 -8.29
C ASP A 178 20.10 -13.88 -7.11
N ILE A 179 18.80 -13.62 -6.88
CA ILE A 179 18.01 -14.33 -5.86
C ILE A 179 17.96 -15.83 -6.13
N ILE A 180 17.64 -16.23 -7.37
CA ILE A 180 17.51 -17.63 -7.78
C ILE A 180 18.85 -18.37 -7.59
N ASN A 181 19.93 -17.76 -8.07
CA ASN A 181 21.27 -18.35 -7.97
C ASN A 181 21.76 -18.43 -6.52
N SER A 182 21.57 -17.36 -5.75
CA SER A 182 22.05 -17.29 -4.37
C SER A 182 21.27 -18.22 -3.45
N LEU A 183 19.95 -18.39 -3.61
CA LEU A 183 19.15 -19.35 -2.83
C LEU A 183 19.23 -20.80 -3.37
N LYS A 184 20.02 -21.03 -4.43
CA LYS A 184 20.14 -22.31 -5.14
C LYS A 184 18.77 -22.91 -5.44
N MET A 185 17.88 -22.09 -6.02
CA MET A 185 16.54 -22.53 -6.39
C MET A 185 16.61 -23.42 -7.62
N ASP A 186 15.93 -24.57 -7.55
CA ASP A 186 15.85 -25.52 -8.66
C ASP A 186 14.54 -25.30 -9.45
N ASP A 187 14.68 -24.99 -10.74
CA ASP A 187 13.59 -24.63 -11.68
C ASP A 187 12.38 -23.92 -11.02
N PRO A 188 12.59 -22.74 -10.38
CA PRO A 188 11.55 -22.12 -9.59
C PRO A 188 10.39 -21.60 -10.45
N TYR A 189 9.17 -21.67 -9.92
CA TYR A 189 8.05 -20.93 -10.50
C TYR A 189 8.21 -19.43 -10.23
N ILE A 190 8.33 -18.62 -11.29
CA ILE A 190 8.51 -17.17 -11.17
C ILE A 190 7.16 -16.47 -11.43
N ALA A 191 6.58 -15.90 -10.37
CA ALA A 191 5.38 -15.08 -10.45
C ALA A 191 5.77 -13.59 -10.43
N ILE A 192 5.47 -12.87 -11.51
CA ILE A 192 5.68 -11.42 -11.61
C ILE A 192 4.29 -10.77 -11.66
N GLY A 193 3.87 -10.21 -10.52
CA GLY A 193 2.65 -9.43 -10.43
C GLY A 193 2.87 -8.00 -10.94
N SER A 194 1.77 -7.30 -11.22
CA SER A 194 1.83 -5.88 -11.54
C SER A 194 2.38 -5.08 -10.35
N PHE A 195 3.21 -4.09 -10.67
CA PHE A 195 3.73 -3.07 -9.79
C PHE A 195 2.74 -1.89 -9.65
N ASP A 196 1.60 -1.90 -10.35
CA ASP A 196 0.62 -0.82 -10.28
C ASP A 196 -0.14 -0.83 -8.95
N ARG A 197 -0.13 0.35 -8.31
CA ARG A 197 -0.91 0.66 -7.12
C ARG A 197 -2.00 1.65 -7.52
N THR A 198 -3.10 1.11 -8.03
CA THR A 198 -4.15 1.92 -8.65
C THR A 198 -4.78 2.92 -7.69
N ASN A 199 -4.83 2.56 -6.41
CA ASN A 199 -5.36 3.36 -5.31
C ASN A 199 -4.44 4.51 -4.85
N LEU A 200 -3.19 4.57 -5.33
CA LEU A 200 -2.24 5.62 -4.94
C LEU A 200 -2.22 6.76 -5.95
N PHE A 201 -2.55 7.96 -5.46
CA PHE A 201 -2.28 9.21 -6.14
C PHE A 201 -0.83 9.64 -5.91
N TYR A 202 -0.11 9.97 -6.98
CA TYR A 202 1.27 10.42 -6.92
C TYR A 202 1.39 11.89 -7.33
N ALA A 203 2.10 12.69 -6.52
CA ALA A 203 2.40 14.08 -6.85
C ALA A 203 3.78 14.51 -6.37
N VAL A 204 4.39 15.46 -7.10
CA VAL A 204 5.70 16.03 -6.77
C VAL A 204 5.64 17.54 -6.77
N LYS A 205 6.22 18.18 -5.75
CA LYS A 205 6.35 19.63 -5.60
C LYS A 205 7.78 20.02 -5.28
N LEU A 206 8.13 21.28 -5.57
CA LEU A 206 9.41 21.85 -5.14
C LEU A 206 9.37 22.13 -3.64
N LEU A 207 10.48 21.83 -2.98
CA LEU A 207 10.70 22.05 -1.56
C LEU A 207 11.46 23.36 -1.33
N SER A 208 10.90 24.24 -0.52
CA SER A 208 11.65 25.29 0.17
C SER A 208 11.94 24.82 1.60
N ARG A 209 13.20 24.87 2.05
CA ARG A 209 13.57 24.51 3.44
C ARG A 209 13.38 25.69 4.41
N SER A 210 12.43 26.58 4.15
CA SER A 210 12.08 27.69 5.04
C SER A 210 11.09 27.24 6.12
N SER A 211 11.11 27.87 7.30
CA SER A 211 10.11 27.61 8.34
C SER A 211 8.69 27.87 7.84
N GLU A 212 8.50 28.94 7.06
CA GLU A 212 7.24 29.28 6.40
C GLU A 212 6.68 28.15 5.53
N PHE A 213 7.54 27.36 4.87
CA PHE A 213 7.10 26.22 4.09
C PHE A 213 6.51 25.11 4.98
N ILE A 214 7.15 24.83 6.12
CA ILE A 214 6.67 23.82 7.08
C ILE A 214 5.38 24.30 7.73
N GLU A 215 5.27 25.59 8.07
CA GLU A 215 4.04 26.20 8.59
C GLU A 215 2.89 26.07 7.58
N ASN A 216 3.11 26.39 6.31
CA ASN A 216 2.12 26.18 5.26
C ASN A 216 1.73 24.70 5.09
N LEU A 217 2.69 23.78 5.18
CA LEU A 217 2.41 22.34 5.13
C LEU A 217 1.52 21.90 6.30
N VAL A 218 1.77 22.44 7.50
CA VAL A 218 0.96 22.20 8.70
C VAL A 218 -0.42 22.83 8.58
N ASP A 219 -0.55 24.00 7.97
CA ASP A 219 -1.85 24.66 7.71
C ASP A 219 -2.68 23.88 6.69
N GLU A 220 -2.08 23.41 5.60
CA GLU A 220 -2.72 22.51 4.63
C GLU A 220 -3.17 21.21 5.32
N PHE A 221 -2.29 20.62 6.15
CA PHE A 221 -2.61 19.41 6.91
C PHE A 221 -3.77 19.66 7.89
N SER A 222 -3.74 20.78 8.62
CA SER A 222 -4.74 21.16 9.62
C SER A 222 -6.11 21.43 8.98
N LYS A 223 -6.16 22.01 7.78
CA LYS A 223 -7.42 22.17 7.01
C LYS A 223 -8.00 20.83 6.57
N SER A 224 -7.15 19.83 6.37
CA SER A 224 -7.54 18.46 6.04
C SER A 224 -7.78 17.57 7.27
N LEU A 225 -7.56 18.10 8.48
CA LEU A 225 -7.62 17.36 9.74
C LEU A 225 -9.06 16.89 10.00
N GLY A 226 -9.26 15.57 10.09
CA GLY A 226 -10.58 14.93 10.17
C GLY A 226 -11.01 14.21 8.88
N ARG A 227 -10.43 14.59 7.73
CA ARG A 227 -10.52 13.84 6.45
C ARG A 227 -9.26 13.06 6.13
N SER A 228 -8.14 13.46 6.72
CA SER A 228 -6.83 12.83 6.54
C SER A 228 -6.60 11.80 7.64
N GLY A 229 -6.56 10.52 7.27
CA GLY A 229 -6.16 9.45 8.17
C GLY A 229 -4.64 9.43 8.47
N PRO A 230 -4.12 8.33 9.02
CA PRO A 230 -2.73 8.22 9.45
C PRO A 230 -1.72 8.60 8.36
N THR A 231 -0.74 9.43 8.73
CA THR A 231 0.23 10.04 7.80
C THR A 231 1.67 9.73 8.22
N ILE A 232 2.51 9.39 7.25
CA ILE A 232 3.96 9.25 7.46
C ILE A 232 4.70 10.35 6.69
N ILE A 233 5.59 11.07 7.37
CA ILE A 233 6.47 12.07 6.78
C ILE A 233 7.90 11.55 6.82
N TYR A 234 8.45 11.19 5.66
CA TYR A 234 9.83 10.76 5.51
C TYR A 234 10.76 11.96 5.27
N CYS A 235 11.66 12.21 6.21
CA CYS A 235 12.67 13.25 6.11
C CYS A 235 14.05 12.65 5.79
N THR A 236 14.84 13.39 5.01
CA THR A 236 16.20 12.96 4.61
C THR A 236 17.23 13.03 5.75
N THR A 237 17.02 13.89 6.74
CA THR A 237 17.95 14.09 7.88
C THR A 237 17.24 14.08 9.22
N ILE A 238 17.97 13.77 10.30
CA ILE A 238 17.44 13.80 11.68
C ILE A 238 17.04 15.23 12.07
N LYS A 239 17.81 16.24 11.65
CA LYS A 239 17.46 17.65 11.88
C LYS A 239 16.12 18.03 11.26
N ASP A 240 15.86 17.57 10.03
CA ASP A 240 14.57 17.78 9.38
C ASP A 240 13.44 17.06 10.12
N VAL A 241 13.68 15.85 10.67
CA VAL A 241 12.70 15.15 11.54
C VAL A 241 12.36 15.99 12.76
N GLU A 242 13.35 16.44 13.51
CA GLU A 242 13.15 17.24 14.73
C GLU A 242 12.44 18.57 14.43
N GLN A 243 12.83 19.25 13.36
CA GLN A 243 12.22 20.52 12.95
C GLN A 243 10.75 20.35 12.55
N VAL A 244 10.46 19.40 11.66
CA VAL A 244 9.08 19.14 11.20
C VAL A 244 8.22 18.65 12.37
N PHE A 245 8.74 17.73 13.19
CA PHE A 245 8.04 17.24 14.38
C PHE A 245 7.64 18.38 15.32
N LYS A 246 8.56 19.30 15.60
CA LYS A 246 8.30 20.44 16.48
C LYS A 246 7.16 21.32 15.98
N VAL A 247 7.15 21.69 14.69
CA VAL A 247 6.08 22.55 14.14
C VAL A 247 4.72 21.83 14.16
N PHE A 248 4.68 20.53 13.88
CA PHE A 248 3.45 19.74 13.99
C PHE A 248 2.95 19.66 15.45
N GLN A 249 3.87 19.49 16.40
CA GLN A 249 3.54 19.45 17.83
C GLN A 249 3.04 20.81 18.33
N ASP A 250 3.69 21.91 17.94
CA ASP A 250 3.31 23.28 18.31
C ASP A 250 1.91 23.65 17.77
N ALA A 251 1.51 23.09 16.62
CA ALA A 251 0.17 23.21 16.06
C ALA A 251 -0.89 22.29 16.73
N GLY A 252 -0.51 21.53 17.76
CA GLY A 252 -1.41 20.63 18.49
C GLY A 252 -1.76 19.33 17.75
N ILE A 253 -1.05 18.99 16.67
CA ILE A 253 -1.26 17.73 15.96
C ILE A 253 -0.60 16.60 16.74
N LYS A 254 -1.31 15.48 16.90
CA LYS A 254 -0.78 14.27 17.54
C LYS A 254 0.28 13.62 16.66
N SER A 255 1.52 14.05 16.82
CA SER A 255 2.68 13.58 16.06
C SER A 255 3.64 12.78 16.93
N GLY A 256 4.37 11.87 16.31
CA GLY A 256 5.56 11.22 16.88
C GLY A 256 6.76 11.39 15.97
N MET A 257 7.94 11.09 16.51
CA MET A 257 9.19 11.07 15.74
C MET A 257 9.84 9.69 15.76
N TYR A 258 10.56 9.35 14.68
CA TYR A 258 11.32 8.10 14.61
C TYR A 258 12.62 8.26 13.80
N HIS A 259 13.77 8.13 14.47
CA HIS A 259 15.08 8.16 13.82
C HIS A 259 16.13 7.31 14.56
N GLY A 260 17.26 7.05 13.90
CA GLY A 260 18.31 6.14 14.37
C GLY A 260 18.93 6.51 15.72
N GLN A 261 19.02 7.79 16.05
CA GLN A 261 19.61 8.30 17.32
C GLN A 261 18.67 8.22 18.53
N MET A 262 17.40 7.84 18.34
CA MET A 262 16.49 7.63 19.46
C MET A 262 16.83 6.34 20.22
N THR A 263 16.55 6.32 21.52
CA THR A 263 16.65 5.10 22.33
C THR A 263 15.67 4.03 21.83
N ASN A 264 16.01 2.75 22.01
CA ASN A 264 15.14 1.65 21.59
C ASN A 264 13.75 1.73 22.25
N LYS A 265 13.68 2.14 23.52
CA LYS A 265 12.42 2.37 24.23
C LYS A 265 11.57 3.46 23.57
N ALA A 266 12.17 4.60 23.21
CA ALA A 266 11.45 5.69 22.55
C ALA A 266 10.98 5.33 21.12
N LYS A 267 11.81 4.58 20.37
CA LYS A 267 11.44 4.03 19.05
C LYS A 267 10.25 3.09 19.17
N GLN A 268 10.29 2.15 20.12
CA GLN A 268 9.21 1.18 20.36
C GLN A 268 7.91 1.87 20.77
N GLU A 269 7.98 2.86 21.65
CA GLU A 269 6.79 3.61 22.07
C GLU A 269 6.17 4.37 20.89
N SER A 270 6.98 5.12 20.13
CA SER A 270 6.50 5.89 18.97
C SER A 270 5.90 4.97 17.90
N HIS A 271 6.56 3.84 17.62
CA HIS A 271 6.04 2.81 16.72
C HIS A 271 4.70 2.28 17.20
N ARG A 272 4.62 1.84 18.47
CA ARG A 272 3.41 1.29 19.07
C ARG A 272 2.25 2.28 19.03
N SER A 273 2.47 3.53 19.41
CA SER A 273 1.42 4.56 19.43
C SER A 273 0.93 4.90 18.02
N PHE A 274 1.80 4.88 17.01
CA PHE A 274 1.37 5.06 15.62
C PHE A 274 0.60 3.85 15.07
N ILE A 275 1.04 2.63 15.37
CA ILE A 275 0.33 1.40 15.00
C ILE A 275 -1.09 1.38 15.60
N ARG A 276 -1.24 1.86 16.84
CA ARG A 276 -2.50 1.90 17.61
C ARG A 276 -3.41 3.09 17.29
N ASP A 277 -3.08 3.92 16.30
CA ASP A 277 -3.83 5.15 15.96
C ASP A 277 -3.88 6.19 17.11
N GLU A 278 -2.94 6.13 18.05
CA GLU A 278 -2.76 7.16 19.09
C GLU A 278 -2.07 8.41 18.52
N LEU A 279 -1.22 8.21 17.51
CA LEU A 279 -0.57 9.26 16.74
C LEU A 279 -1.18 9.33 15.33
N GLN A 280 -1.47 10.54 14.86
CA GLN A 280 -1.95 10.80 13.51
C GLN A 280 -0.80 10.93 12.51
N VAL A 281 0.32 11.51 12.94
CA VAL A 281 1.48 11.77 12.08
C VAL A 281 2.72 11.10 12.67
N MET A 282 3.45 10.36 11.84
CA MET A 282 4.81 9.94 12.17
C MET A 282 5.81 10.69 11.31
N VAL A 283 6.69 11.47 11.94
CA VAL A 283 7.81 12.13 11.27
C VAL A 283 9.06 11.27 11.44
N ALA A 284 9.63 10.78 10.35
CA ALA A 284 10.65 9.75 10.46
C ALA A 284 11.74 9.84 9.39
N THR A 285 12.89 9.25 9.68
CA THR A 285 13.83 8.87 8.62
C THR A 285 13.49 7.49 8.06
N ILE A 286 14.24 7.05 7.04
CA ILE A 286 14.14 5.72 6.42
C ILE A 286 14.19 4.58 7.47
N ALA A 287 14.80 4.82 8.64
CA ALA A 287 14.86 3.86 9.74
C ALA A 287 13.48 3.39 10.24
N PHE A 288 12.45 4.23 10.16
CA PHE A 288 11.08 3.84 10.47
C PHE A 288 10.51 2.94 9.37
N GLY A 289 10.81 3.33 8.12
CA GLY A 289 10.18 2.85 6.92
C GLY A 289 10.13 1.35 6.84
N MET A 290 11.27 0.66 6.82
CA MET A 290 11.32 -0.72 6.34
C MET A 290 10.33 -1.70 7.02
N GLY A 291 10.02 -1.50 8.32
CA GLY A 291 9.33 -2.51 9.13
C GLY A 291 7.84 -2.33 9.42
N ILE A 292 7.18 -1.26 8.96
CA ILE A 292 5.77 -1.00 9.33
C ILE A 292 4.80 -1.73 8.42
N ASP A 293 3.86 -2.46 9.02
CA ASP A 293 2.70 -3.06 8.34
C ASP A 293 1.37 -2.50 8.84
N LYS A 294 1.20 -1.18 8.73
CA LYS A 294 -0.06 -0.50 9.00
C LYS A 294 -0.85 -0.34 7.69
N PRO A 295 -1.98 -1.05 7.51
CA PRO A 295 -2.65 -1.08 6.21
C PRO A 295 -3.39 0.22 5.85
N ASN A 296 -3.76 1.01 6.85
CA ASN A 296 -4.63 2.18 6.74
C ASN A 296 -3.88 3.52 6.72
N VAL A 297 -2.63 3.56 6.26
CA VAL A 297 -1.91 4.83 6.05
C VAL A 297 -2.54 5.57 4.86
N ARG A 298 -3.11 6.76 5.10
CA ARG A 298 -3.82 7.55 4.08
C ARG A 298 -2.91 8.48 3.30
N GLN A 299 -1.83 8.93 3.92
CA GLN A 299 -0.89 9.84 3.27
C GLN A 299 0.56 9.47 3.58
N VAL A 300 1.41 9.56 2.56
CA VAL A 300 2.86 9.53 2.70
C VAL A 300 3.42 10.80 2.10
N ILE A 301 4.27 11.49 2.86
CA ILE A 301 4.94 12.72 2.45
C ILE A 301 6.45 12.48 2.50
N HIS A 302 7.15 12.67 1.39
CA HIS A 302 8.60 12.72 1.35
C HIS A 302 9.05 14.17 1.44
N TYR A 303 9.67 14.55 2.56
CA TYR A 303 10.31 15.84 2.80
C TYR A 303 11.79 15.74 2.42
N GLY A 304 12.05 15.95 1.13
CA GLY A 304 13.33 15.73 0.47
C GLY A 304 13.31 14.47 -0.40
N CYS A 305 14.17 14.45 -1.42
CA CYS A 305 14.24 13.31 -2.34
C CYS A 305 14.83 12.06 -1.65
N PRO A 306 14.21 10.86 -1.82
CA PRO A 306 14.78 9.60 -1.35
C PRO A 306 16.12 9.28 -2.01
N LYS A 307 16.89 8.36 -1.38
CA LYS A 307 18.23 7.95 -1.84
C LYS A 307 18.21 7.19 -3.17
N SER A 308 17.09 6.55 -3.48
CA SER A 308 16.91 5.67 -4.62
C SER A 308 15.42 5.66 -5.01
N LEU A 309 15.12 5.31 -6.25
CA LEU A 309 13.73 5.20 -6.71
C LEU A 309 13.03 3.97 -6.10
N GLU A 310 13.77 2.89 -5.81
CA GLU A 310 13.25 1.72 -5.12
C GLU A 310 12.81 2.07 -3.70
N THR A 311 13.61 2.84 -2.96
CA THR A 311 13.26 3.32 -1.63
C THR A 311 12.00 4.17 -1.69
N TYR A 312 11.89 5.10 -2.66
CA TYR A 312 10.66 5.86 -2.86
C TYR A 312 9.43 4.97 -3.11
N TYR A 313 9.54 3.98 -3.99
CA TYR A 313 8.44 3.07 -4.32
C TYR A 313 8.02 2.20 -3.11
N GLN A 314 8.99 1.72 -2.32
CA GLN A 314 8.71 0.96 -1.10
C GLN A 314 8.04 1.82 -0.02
N GLU A 315 8.55 3.05 0.20
CA GLU A 315 8.05 3.98 1.21
C GLU A 315 6.66 4.51 0.86
N SER A 316 6.46 5.00 -0.37
CA SER A 316 5.14 5.41 -0.85
C SER A 316 4.15 4.23 -0.88
N GLY A 317 4.63 3.02 -1.18
CA GLY A 317 3.85 1.80 -1.18
C GLY A 317 3.33 1.33 0.19
N ARG A 318 3.76 1.97 1.29
CA ARG A 318 3.16 1.77 2.64
C ARG A 318 1.81 2.45 2.77
N CYS A 319 1.55 3.44 1.92
CA CYS A 319 0.25 4.07 1.82
C CYS A 319 -0.78 3.07 1.26
N GLY A 320 -1.99 3.08 1.81
CA GLY A 320 -3.18 2.43 1.24
C GLY A 320 -3.05 0.93 0.97
N ARG A 321 -2.46 0.13 1.87
CA ARG A 321 -2.36 -1.34 1.64
C ARG A 321 -3.71 -2.05 1.74
N ASP A 322 -4.69 -1.43 2.39
CA ASP A 322 -6.11 -1.82 2.38
C ASP A 322 -6.80 -1.64 1.02
N GLY A 323 -6.17 -0.93 0.08
CA GLY A 323 -6.69 -0.67 -1.26
C GLY A 323 -7.57 0.59 -1.36
N ILE A 324 -7.76 1.32 -0.26
CA ILE A 324 -8.51 2.59 -0.24
C ILE A 324 -7.64 3.69 -0.89
N ALA A 325 -8.30 4.69 -1.49
CA ALA A 325 -7.64 5.84 -2.08
C ALA A 325 -6.71 6.53 -1.06
N SER A 326 -5.48 6.80 -1.51
CA SER A 326 -4.38 7.21 -0.64
C SER A 326 -3.42 8.10 -1.43
N VAL A 327 -2.74 9.02 -0.75
CA VAL A 327 -2.01 10.12 -1.40
C VAL A 327 -0.52 10.08 -1.06
N CYS A 328 0.33 10.17 -2.08
CA CYS A 328 1.78 10.21 -1.96
C CYS A 328 2.33 11.53 -2.51
N TRP A 329 2.85 12.38 -1.62
CA TRP A 329 3.54 13.62 -1.98
C TRP A 329 5.05 13.43 -1.89
N LEU A 330 5.79 13.93 -2.88
CA LEU A 330 7.23 14.07 -2.79
C LEU A 330 7.63 15.53 -2.98
N TYR A 331 8.26 16.09 -1.96
CA TYR A 331 8.86 17.41 -1.97
C TYR A 331 10.36 17.27 -2.17
N TYR A 332 10.93 17.96 -3.16
CA TYR A 332 12.37 17.87 -3.42
C TYR A 332 13.02 19.23 -3.63
N THR A 333 14.30 19.32 -3.29
CA THR A 333 15.16 20.42 -3.71
C THR A 333 16.30 19.91 -4.58
N ARG A 334 16.86 20.76 -5.43
CA ARG A 334 17.95 20.40 -6.33
C ARG A 334 19.21 19.98 -5.59
N SER A 335 19.46 20.56 -4.43
CA SER A 335 20.62 20.23 -3.60
C SER A 335 20.56 18.81 -3.05
N ASP A 336 19.40 18.15 -3.06
CA ASP A 336 19.30 16.74 -2.66
C ASP A 336 20.06 15.82 -3.63
N PHE A 337 20.14 16.17 -4.92
CA PHE A 337 20.85 15.37 -5.92
C PHE A 337 22.38 15.53 -5.90
N ALA A 338 22.89 16.57 -5.22
CA ALA A 338 24.33 16.76 -5.06
C ALA A 338 24.97 15.73 -4.10
N LYS A 339 24.16 14.95 -3.39
CA LYS A 339 24.59 13.99 -2.36
C LYS A 339 24.94 12.60 -2.91
N ALA A 340 25.04 12.45 -4.24
CA ALA A 340 25.34 11.16 -4.89
C ALA A 340 26.65 10.53 -4.36
N GLU A 341 27.72 11.31 -4.26
CA GLU A 341 29.02 10.83 -3.75
C GLU A 341 28.94 10.45 -2.27
N PHE A 342 28.18 11.20 -1.47
CA PHE A 342 27.95 10.89 -0.06
C PHE A 342 27.23 9.55 0.12
N TYR A 343 26.20 9.26 -0.68
CA TYR A 343 25.49 7.98 -0.61
C TYR A 343 26.31 6.80 -1.12
N CYS A 344 27.28 7.04 -2.00
CA CYS A 344 28.15 5.99 -2.50
C CYS A 344 29.20 5.54 -1.47
N GLY A 345 29.63 6.39 -0.53
CA GLY A 345 30.64 6.04 0.47
C GLY A 345 31.87 5.30 -0.12
N GLU A 346 32.36 4.29 0.61
CA GLU A 346 33.42 3.34 0.19
C GLU A 346 32.86 2.06 -0.48
N THR A 347 31.69 2.13 -1.14
CA THR A 347 31.13 0.93 -1.81
C THR A 347 31.97 0.48 -3.00
N LYS A 348 31.95 -0.84 -3.27
CA LYS A 348 32.61 -1.44 -4.45
C LYS A 348 32.08 -0.83 -5.75
N SER A 349 32.88 -0.82 -6.81
CA SER A 349 32.57 -0.15 -8.10
C SER A 349 31.18 -0.51 -8.66
N ASN A 350 30.79 -1.78 -8.59
CA ASN A 350 29.49 -2.25 -9.10
C ASN A 350 28.29 -1.75 -8.27
N GLN A 351 28.39 -1.79 -6.94
CA GLN A 351 27.36 -1.26 -6.03
C GLN A 351 27.22 0.24 -6.19
N ARG A 352 28.35 0.95 -6.28
CA ARG A 352 28.39 2.39 -6.56
C ARG A 352 27.62 2.74 -7.83
N ARG A 353 27.80 1.97 -8.91
CA ARG A 353 27.07 2.19 -10.17
C ARG A 353 25.57 2.03 -10.00
N ALA A 354 25.12 0.96 -9.32
CA ALA A 354 23.69 0.71 -9.08
C ALA A 354 23.04 1.85 -8.26
N VAL A 355 23.71 2.31 -7.20
CA VAL A 355 23.25 3.43 -6.35
C VAL A 355 23.12 4.72 -7.16
N VAL A 356 24.12 5.06 -7.98
CA VAL A 356 24.07 6.26 -8.84
C VAL A 356 22.97 6.14 -9.89
N GLU A 357 22.80 4.97 -10.52
CA GLU A 357 21.75 4.74 -11.51
C GLU A 357 20.36 4.96 -10.94
N SER A 358 20.10 4.44 -9.74
CA SER A 358 18.82 4.61 -9.07
C SER A 358 18.58 6.04 -8.58
N LEU A 359 19.59 6.71 -8.03
CA LEU A 359 19.46 8.12 -7.63
C LEU A 359 19.13 9.02 -8.83
N MET A 360 19.75 8.77 -9.98
CA MET A 360 19.42 9.47 -11.22
C MET A 360 18.00 9.16 -11.71
N ALA A 361 17.50 7.94 -11.47
CA ALA A 361 16.10 7.60 -11.74
C ALA A 361 15.13 8.36 -10.83
N ALA A 362 15.45 8.50 -9.54
CA ALA A 362 14.68 9.33 -8.60
C ALA A 362 14.69 10.81 -9.02
N GLN A 363 15.84 11.33 -9.47
CA GLN A 363 15.93 12.69 -10.02
C GLN A 363 15.02 12.87 -11.23
N ARG A 364 15.06 11.95 -12.20
CA ARG A 364 14.19 11.99 -13.38
C ARG A 364 12.72 11.95 -12.96
N TYR A 365 12.35 11.05 -12.04
CA TYR A 365 10.99 10.95 -11.53
C TYR A 365 10.47 12.28 -10.96
N CYS A 366 11.32 13.07 -10.32
CA CYS A 366 10.93 14.38 -9.80
C CYS A 366 10.63 15.40 -10.93
N THR A 367 11.37 15.34 -12.04
CA THR A 367 11.34 16.36 -13.10
C THR A 367 10.49 16.02 -14.32
N ILE A 368 10.04 14.77 -14.48
CA ILE A 368 9.20 14.38 -15.62
C ILE A 368 7.89 15.16 -15.67
N THR A 369 7.39 15.35 -16.88
CA THR A 369 6.06 15.88 -17.19
C THR A 369 5.08 14.82 -17.69
N THR A 370 5.57 13.63 -18.03
CA THR A 370 4.75 12.47 -18.37
C THR A 370 4.16 11.81 -17.14
N CYS A 371 3.24 10.85 -17.34
CA CYS A 371 2.61 10.10 -16.26
C CYS A 371 3.65 9.50 -15.27
N ARG A 372 3.52 9.86 -13.99
CA ARG A 372 4.41 9.37 -12.92
C ARG A 372 4.31 7.87 -12.71
N ARG A 373 3.08 7.36 -12.74
CA ARG A 373 2.82 5.92 -12.59
C ARG A 373 3.47 5.11 -13.70
N LYS A 374 3.30 5.53 -14.97
CA LYS A 374 3.96 4.87 -16.10
C LYS A 374 5.47 4.81 -15.93
N PHE A 375 6.09 5.90 -15.47
CA PHE A 375 7.53 5.92 -15.21
C PHE A 375 7.96 4.88 -14.16
N LEU A 376 7.19 4.73 -13.07
CA LEU A 376 7.47 3.71 -12.05
C LEU A 376 7.33 2.30 -12.61
N LEU A 377 6.27 2.02 -13.37
CA LEU A 377 6.05 0.71 -14.00
C LEU A 377 7.18 0.35 -14.97
N ASP A 378 7.50 1.27 -15.88
CA ASP A 378 8.54 1.07 -16.88
C ASP A 378 9.91 0.84 -16.21
N TYR A 379 10.19 1.52 -15.06
CA TYR A 379 11.42 1.31 -14.29
C TYR A 379 11.55 -0.11 -13.72
N PHE A 380 10.46 -0.69 -13.22
CA PHE A 380 10.45 -2.06 -12.69
C PHE A 380 10.26 -3.14 -13.77
N GLY A 381 10.26 -2.74 -15.05
CA GLY A 381 10.18 -3.65 -16.19
C GLY A 381 8.74 -4.02 -16.59
N GLU A 382 7.73 -3.30 -16.12
CA GLU A 382 6.34 -3.47 -16.54
C GLU A 382 5.97 -2.40 -17.57
N THR A 383 5.78 -2.82 -18.82
CA THR A 383 5.40 -1.89 -19.89
C THR A 383 3.91 -1.60 -19.85
N SER A 384 3.52 -0.38 -19.47
CA SER A 384 2.12 0.04 -19.55
C SER A 384 1.74 0.50 -20.96
N SER A 385 0.59 -0.01 -21.46
CA SER A 385 -0.04 0.43 -22.71
C SER A 385 -0.69 1.81 -22.60
N THR A 386 -1.03 2.27 -21.39
CA THR A 386 -1.67 3.56 -21.15
C THR A 386 -0.64 4.66 -20.89
N THR A 387 -0.79 5.79 -21.59
CA THR A 387 0.08 6.97 -21.43
C THR A 387 -0.38 7.90 -20.31
N ASN A 388 -1.65 7.82 -19.91
CA ASN A 388 -2.27 8.63 -18.87
C ASN A 388 -2.99 7.71 -17.85
N CYS A 389 -2.63 7.82 -16.58
CA CYS A 389 -3.24 7.01 -15.51
C CYS A 389 -4.48 7.64 -14.87
N GLY A 390 -4.75 8.93 -15.14
CA GLY A 390 -5.85 9.68 -14.51
C GLY A 390 -5.72 9.86 -12.99
N ASN A 391 -4.58 9.48 -12.38
CA ASN A 391 -4.40 9.46 -10.92
C ASN A 391 -2.97 9.87 -10.50
N CYS A 392 -2.40 10.87 -11.19
CA CYS A 392 -1.19 11.57 -10.74
C CYS A 392 -1.26 13.05 -11.15
N ASP A 393 -0.52 13.91 -10.46
CA ASP A 393 -0.45 15.35 -10.75
C ASP A 393 -0.17 15.69 -12.23
N ASN A 394 0.72 14.96 -12.90
CA ASN A 394 1.04 15.17 -14.32
C ASN A 394 -0.11 14.77 -15.26
N CYS A 395 -0.97 13.85 -14.83
CA CYS A 395 -2.11 13.37 -15.59
C CYS A 395 -3.38 14.21 -15.35
N LEU A 396 -3.47 14.84 -14.19
CA LEU A 396 -4.62 15.65 -13.77
C LEU A 396 -4.42 17.15 -13.97
N GLY A 397 -3.17 17.61 -13.95
CA GLY A 397 -2.85 19.02 -14.17
C GLY A 397 -3.06 19.41 -15.62
N SER A 398 -3.87 20.44 -15.87
CA SER A 398 -3.93 21.13 -17.16
C SER A 398 -2.68 22.00 -17.32
N LYS A 399 -1.52 21.39 -17.61
CA LYS A 399 -0.32 22.17 -17.92
C LYS A 399 -0.52 22.81 -19.29
N LYS A 400 -0.36 24.13 -19.37
CA LYS A 400 -0.32 24.84 -20.66
C LYS A 400 0.83 24.25 -21.47
N GLU A 401 0.53 23.78 -22.67
CA GLU A 401 1.54 23.34 -23.62
C GLU A 401 2.10 24.57 -24.32
N HIS A 402 3.41 24.67 -24.41
CA HIS A 402 4.10 25.73 -25.12
C HIS A 402 4.87 25.14 -26.29
N ASP A 403 4.89 25.85 -27.41
CA ASP A 403 5.73 25.46 -28.54
C ASP A 403 7.19 25.74 -28.20
N VAL A 404 7.97 24.68 -28.06
CA VAL A 404 9.42 24.70 -27.82
C VAL A 404 10.18 24.15 -29.03
N SER A 405 9.58 24.22 -30.22
CA SER A 405 10.13 23.68 -31.47
C SER A 405 11.52 24.23 -31.80
N ARG A 406 11.73 25.54 -31.61
CA ARG A 406 13.02 26.22 -31.84
C ARG A 406 14.08 25.72 -30.87
N GLU A 407 13.79 25.72 -29.59
CA GLU A 407 14.75 25.34 -28.55
C GLU A 407 15.07 23.84 -28.64
N ALA A 408 14.07 23.00 -28.92
CA ALA A 408 14.26 21.57 -29.14
C ALA A 408 15.15 21.30 -30.37
N PHE A 409 14.95 22.03 -31.46
CA PHE A 409 15.81 21.96 -32.64
C PHE A 409 17.25 22.37 -32.30
N LEU A 410 17.45 23.51 -31.63
CA LEU A 410 18.78 23.99 -31.24
C LEU A 410 19.53 22.95 -30.39
N LEU A 411 18.86 22.37 -29.41
CA LEU A 411 19.45 21.35 -28.54
C LEU A 411 19.82 20.08 -29.30
N MET A 412 18.91 19.52 -30.10
CA MET A 412 19.19 18.29 -30.84
C MET A 412 20.23 18.50 -31.95
N ALA A 413 20.19 19.64 -32.65
CA ALA A 413 21.20 20.00 -33.65
C ALA A 413 22.58 20.20 -33.01
N CYS A 414 22.63 20.78 -31.80
CA CYS A 414 23.88 20.93 -31.05
C CYS A 414 24.45 19.55 -30.67
N ILE A 415 23.61 18.64 -30.17
CA ILE A 415 24.03 17.26 -29.83
C ILE A 415 24.60 16.54 -31.05
N LEU A 416 23.97 16.65 -32.23
CA LEU A 416 24.48 16.07 -33.48
C LEU A 416 25.80 16.72 -33.93
N SER A 417 25.92 18.04 -33.77
CA SER A 417 27.10 18.81 -34.19
C SER A 417 28.33 18.56 -33.31
N CYS A 418 28.14 18.20 -32.04
CA CYS A 418 29.22 17.92 -31.10
C CYS A 418 30.05 16.66 -31.42
N LYS A 419 29.60 15.82 -32.37
CA LYS A 419 30.26 14.59 -32.87
C LYS A 419 31.06 13.84 -31.79
N GLY A 420 30.42 12.88 -31.12
CA GLY A 420 31.04 12.09 -30.05
C GLY A 420 30.08 11.88 -28.88
N SER A 421 30.50 11.12 -27.89
CA SER A 421 29.66 10.74 -26.74
C SER A 421 29.83 11.75 -25.60
N TRP A 422 29.00 12.81 -25.61
CA TRP A 422 29.03 13.89 -24.62
C TRP A 422 27.81 13.86 -23.69
N GLY A 423 28.01 14.23 -22.42
CA GLY A 423 26.92 14.46 -21.47
C GLY A 423 26.26 15.83 -21.65
N LEU A 424 25.08 16.03 -21.04
CA LEU A 424 24.20 17.19 -21.26
C LEU A 424 24.82 18.57 -20.98
N ASN A 425 25.82 18.64 -20.10
CA ASN A 425 26.50 19.90 -19.78
C ASN A 425 27.18 20.49 -21.02
N MET A 426 27.78 19.67 -21.89
CA MET A 426 28.51 20.16 -23.07
C MET A 426 27.60 20.90 -24.07
N PRO A 427 26.52 20.30 -24.61
CA PRO A 427 25.61 21.02 -25.51
C PRO A 427 24.93 22.21 -24.82
N THR A 428 24.62 22.11 -23.52
CA THR A 428 24.07 23.24 -22.75
C THR A 428 25.03 24.42 -22.69
N ASP A 429 26.31 24.16 -22.40
CA ASP A 429 27.33 25.21 -22.30
C ASP A 429 27.65 25.84 -23.66
N ILE A 430 27.61 25.05 -24.76
CA ILE A 430 27.76 25.55 -26.13
C ILE A 430 26.62 26.50 -26.48
N LEU A 431 25.36 26.08 -26.27
CA LEU A 431 24.20 26.92 -26.57
C LEU A 431 24.18 28.21 -25.76
N ARG A 432 24.64 28.18 -24.50
CA ARG A 432 24.78 29.36 -23.65
C ARG A 432 26.01 30.23 -23.97
N GLY A 433 26.85 29.80 -24.92
CA GLY A 433 28.00 30.58 -25.37
C GLY A 433 29.19 30.55 -24.42
N SER A 434 29.32 29.51 -23.59
CA SER A 434 30.43 29.34 -22.67
C SER A 434 31.77 29.26 -23.41
N ARG A 435 32.82 29.79 -22.78
CA ARG A 435 34.22 29.75 -23.26
C ARG A 435 35.11 28.88 -22.38
N ALA A 436 34.53 27.91 -21.67
CA ALA A 436 35.27 26.96 -20.86
C ALA A 436 36.35 26.25 -21.69
N LYS A 437 37.49 25.91 -21.04
CA LYS A 437 38.66 25.31 -21.70
C LYS A 437 38.28 24.12 -22.61
N LYS A 438 37.43 23.20 -22.14
CA LYS A 438 36.94 22.05 -22.91
C LYS A 438 36.21 22.42 -24.21
N ILE A 439 35.51 23.56 -24.27
CA ILE A 439 34.81 24.04 -25.47
C ILE A 439 35.80 24.65 -26.47
N MET A 440 36.80 25.37 -25.96
CA MET A 440 37.85 25.96 -26.78
C MET A 440 38.73 24.88 -27.42
N ASP A 441 39.16 23.89 -26.64
CA ASP A 441 40.03 22.79 -27.07
C ASP A 441 39.37 21.94 -28.19
N ASN A 442 38.06 21.70 -28.09
CA ASN A 442 37.29 20.96 -29.10
C ASN A 442 36.77 21.85 -30.25
N GLN A 443 37.17 23.13 -30.29
CA GLN A 443 36.74 24.12 -31.28
C GLN A 443 35.22 24.37 -31.38
N PHE A 444 34.46 24.01 -30.34
CA PHE A 444 33.00 24.17 -30.32
C PHE A 444 32.54 25.64 -30.28
N HIS A 445 33.44 26.57 -29.92
CA HIS A 445 33.20 28.01 -30.03
C HIS A 445 33.02 28.50 -31.48
N LYS A 446 33.42 27.71 -32.48
CA LYS A 446 33.24 28.03 -33.90
C LYS A 446 31.91 27.49 -34.47
N LEU A 447 31.17 26.69 -33.70
CA LEU A 447 29.90 26.15 -34.17
C LEU A 447 28.87 27.29 -34.37
N PRO A 448 28.08 27.27 -35.45
CA PRO A 448 27.03 28.28 -35.68
C PRO A 448 26.00 28.37 -34.55
N LEU A 449 25.87 27.30 -33.77
CA LEU A 449 24.93 27.16 -32.65
C LEU A 449 25.45 27.78 -31.34
N HIS A 450 26.73 28.18 -31.29
CA HIS A 450 27.35 28.71 -30.07
C HIS A 450 26.70 30.03 -29.65
N GLY A 451 26.14 30.07 -28.45
CA GLY A 451 25.52 31.28 -27.90
C GLY A 451 24.11 31.61 -28.42
N LEU A 452 23.48 30.76 -29.24
CA LEU A 452 22.10 30.98 -29.72
C LEU A 452 21.02 30.72 -28.66
N GLY A 453 21.39 30.15 -27.51
CA GLY A 453 20.51 29.80 -26.40
C GLY A 453 20.81 30.55 -25.09
N LYS A 454 21.41 31.74 -25.17
CA LYS A 454 21.81 32.56 -24.01
C LYS A 454 20.62 33.03 -23.17
N ASP A 455 19.45 33.14 -23.77
CA ASP A 455 18.22 33.64 -23.14
C ASP A 455 17.67 32.69 -22.07
N HIS A 456 18.16 31.44 -22.05
CA HIS A 456 17.74 30.42 -21.10
C HIS A 456 18.88 29.97 -20.17
N SER A 457 18.52 29.66 -18.93
CA SER A 457 19.46 29.14 -17.93
C SER A 457 19.94 27.72 -18.28
N ALA A 458 21.06 27.26 -17.72
CA ALA A 458 21.50 25.86 -17.91
C ALA A 458 20.46 24.86 -17.39
N ASN A 459 19.74 25.25 -16.35
CA ASN A 459 18.69 24.44 -15.73
C ASN A 459 17.45 24.32 -16.63
N TRP A 460 17.11 25.40 -17.34
CA TRP A 460 16.07 25.41 -18.36
C TRP A 460 16.41 24.43 -19.49
N TRP A 461 17.62 24.52 -20.06
CA TRP A 461 18.09 23.62 -21.11
C TRP A 461 18.13 22.15 -20.68
N LYS A 462 18.56 21.89 -19.45
CA LYS A 462 18.55 20.54 -18.88
C LYS A 462 17.13 20.00 -18.74
N SER A 463 16.20 20.84 -18.31
CA SER A 463 14.78 20.47 -18.16
C SER A 463 14.16 20.13 -19.51
N LEU A 464 14.39 20.95 -20.55
CA LEU A 464 13.96 20.65 -21.91
C LEU A 464 14.55 19.32 -22.41
N ALA A 465 15.84 19.07 -22.18
CA ALA A 465 16.48 17.83 -22.59
C ALA A 465 15.81 16.60 -21.95
N TYR A 466 15.50 16.66 -20.66
CA TYR A 466 14.79 15.56 -19.99
C TYR A 466 13.38 15.36 -20.52
N GLN A 467 12.67 16.42 -20.89
CA GLN A 467 11.38 16.28 -21.60
C GLN A 467 11.57 15.59 -22.96
N LEU A 468 12.57 15.99 -23.74
CA LEU A 468 12.84 15.36 -25.03
C LEU A 468 13.23 13.88 -24.88
N ILE A 469 13.94 13.51 -23.81
CA ILE A 469 14.21 12.10 -23.46
C ILE A 469 12.90 11.38 -23.14
N SER A 470 12.06 11.97 -22.29
CA SER A 470 10.78 11.40 -21.86
C SER A 470 9.78 11.19 -23.00
N HIS A 471 9.79 12.07 -24.00
CA HIS A 471 8.98 11.95 -25.22
C HIS A 471 9.68 11.15 -26.33
N GLY A 472 10.88 10.60 -26.07
CA GLY A 472 11.62 9.71 -26.97
C GLY A 472 12.34 10.39 -28.14
N TYR A 473 12.54 11.71 -28.12
CA TYR A 473 13.34 12.44 -29.13
C TYR A 473 14.84 12.35 -28.86
N LEU A 474 15.23 12.24 -27.58
CA LEU A 474 16.61 12.01 -27.16
C LEU A 474 16.73 10.65 -26.47
N THR A 475 17.93 10.08 -26.52
CA THR A 475 18.28 8.81 -25.87
C THR A 475 19.55 8.98 -25.07
N GLU A 476 19.50 8.54 -23.81
CA GLU A 476 20.68 8.48 -22.94
C GLU A 476 21.37 7.13 -23.13
N ILE A 477 22.67 7.16 -23.45
CA ILE A 477 23.53 5.99 -23.56
C ILE A 477 24.44 5.99 -22.34
N VAL A 478 24.33 4.91 -21.54
CA VAL A 478 25.14 4.71 -20.34
C VAL A 478 26.27 3.73 -20.69
N THR A 479 27.51 4.22 -20.62
CA THR A 479 28.73 3.40 -20.76
C THR A 479 29.52 3.51 -19.48
N ASP A 480 29.46 2.45 -18.66
CA ASP A 480 30.08 2.37 -17.34
C ASP A 480 29.61 3.51 -16.40
N ILE A 481 30.44 4.52 -16.14
CA ILE A 481 30.14 5.69 -15.30
C ILE A 481 29.69 6.91 -16.13
N TYR A 482 29.95 6.90 -17.45
CA TYR A 482 29.74 8.04 -18.32
C TYR A 482 28.36 7.97 -18.99
N ARG A 483 27.57 9.03 -18.75
CA ARG A 483 26.27 9.25 -19.37
C ARG A 483 26.41 10.19 -20.54
N THR A 484 26.03 9.71 -21.71
CA THR A 484 26.14 10.46 -22.95
C THR A 484 24.79 10.54 -23.62
N ILE A 485 24.52 11.65 -24.30
CA ILE A 485 23.22 11.91 -24.91
C ILE A 485 23.36 11.81 -26.42
N SER A 486 22.39 11.13 -27.02
CA SER A 486 22.28 10.97 -28.46
C SER A 486 20.87 11.35 -28.91
N VAL A 487 20.75 11.75 -30.18
CA VAL A 487 19.44 11.98 -30.80
C VAL A 487 18.88 10.64 -31.27
N SER A 488 17.66 10.32 -30.84
CA SER A 488 16.99 9.07 -31.17
C SER A 488 16.58 9.05 -32.66
N THR A 489 16.08 7.91 -33.15
CA THR A 489 15.50 7.83 -34.49
C THR A 489 14.35 8.83 -34.68
N LYS A 490 13.48 8.98 -33.67
CA LYS A 490 12.38 9.94 -33.66
C LYS A 490 12.89 11.39 -33.66
N GLY A 491 13.93 11.70 -32.89
CA GLY A 491 14.57 13.01 -32.89
C GLY A 491 15.20 13.37 -34.23
N LYS A 492 15.87 12.41 -34.88
CA LYS A 492 16.46 12.61 -36.21
C LYS A 492 15.38 12.85 -37.27
N GLN A 493 14.28 12.11 -37.21
CA GLN A 493 13.12 12.33 -38.08
C GLN A 493 12.55 13.74 -37.89
N TYR A 494 12.36 14.18 -36.65
CA TYR A 494 11.89 15.53 -36.33
C TYR A 494 12.81 16.64 -36.85
N ILE A 495 14.13 16.50 -36.69
CA ILE A 495 15.10 17.46 -37.24
C ILE A 495 15.06 17.47 -38.77
N SER A 496 14.95 16.30 -39.40
CA SER A 496 14.89 16.20 -40.87
C SER A 496 13.61 16.79 -41.46
N SER A 497 12.52 16.82 -40.69
CA SER A 497 11.27 17.48 -41.08
C SER A 497 11.28 18.99 -40.79
N ALA A 498 12.24 19.49 -40.01
CA ALA A 498 12.41 20.91 -39.77
C ALA A 498 13.17 21.57 -40.94
N ARG A 499 12.54 22.56 -41.59
CA ARG A 499 13.18 23.43 -42.59
C ARG A 499 13.53 24.77 -41.94
N LEU A 500 14.49 25.50 -42.53
CA LEU A 500 14.87 26.86 -42.08
C LEU A 500 13.67 27.82 -41.97
N ASP A 501 12.62 27.60 -42.78
CA ASP A 501 11.43 28.46 -42.83
C ASP A 501 10.19 27.86 -42.12
N HIS A 502 10.28 26.61 -41.65
CA HIS A 502 9.16 25.93 -40.99
C HIS A 502 9.67 24.86 -40.01
N HIS A 503 9.47 25.12 -38.73
CA HIS A 503 9.64 24.13 -37.68
C HIS A 503 8.30 23.46 -37.40
N PRO A 504 8.18 22.11 -37.50
CA PRO A 504 6.99 21.44 -37.03
C PRO A 504 6.81 21.78 -35.54
N PRO A 505 5.61 22.22 -35.11
CA PRO A 505 5.40 22.65 -33.74
C PRO A 505 5.66 21.47 -32.80
N LEU A 506 6.37 21.75 -31.70
CA LEU A 506 6.62 20.77 -30.65
C LEU A 506 6.06 21.34 -29.36
N LEU A 507 4.79 21.04 -29.15
CA LEU A 507 4.06 21.42 -27.96
C LEU A 507 4.48 20.50 -26.81
N LEU A 508 5.11 21.08 -25.79
CA LEU A 508 5.45 20.38 -24.56
C LEU A 508 4.93 21.18 -23.35
N PRO A 509 4.47 20.50 -22.29
CA PRO A 509 4.11 21.16 -21.05
C PRO A 509 5.35 21.76 -20.39
N LEU A 510 5.32 23.03 -20.00
CA LEU A 510 6.44 23.64 -19.28
C LEU A 510 6.60 22.99 -17.89
N THR A 511 7.83 22.72 -17.51
CA THR A 511 8.15 22.42 -16.10
C THR A 511 8.26 23.72 -15.32
N SER A 512 8.21 23.64 -13.99
CA SER A 512 8.47 24.77 -13.08
C SER A 512 9.84 25.43 -13.33
N GLU A 513 10.75 24.72 -13.98
CA GLU A 513 12.10 25.16 -14.34
C GLU A 513 12.19 25.84 -15.71
N MET A 514 11.11 25.76 -16.49
CA MET A 514 10.99 26.40 -17.79
C MET A 514 10.14 27.67 -17.76
N ILE A 515 9.46 27.92 -16.64
CA ILE A 515 8.69 29.13 -16.38
C ILE A 515 9.64 30.18 -15.79
N ASN A 516 9.78 31.32 -16.47
CA ASN A 516 10.51 32.47 -15.93
C ASN A 516 9.62 33.13 -14.86
N GLY A 517 10.22 33.51 -13.72
CA GLY A 517 9.53 33.91 -12.48
C GLY A 517 8.67 35.19 -12.51
N GLU A 518 8.14 35.60 -13.67
CA GLU A 518 7.22 36.72 -13.83
C GLU A 518 5.82 36.29 -14.27
N GLU A 519 5.62 35.03 -14.69
CA GLU A 519 4.27 34.47 -14.79
C GLU A 519 3.88 33.90 -13.43
N ASP A 520 3.16 34.74 -12.68
CA ASP A 520 2.44 34.46 -11.45
C ASP A 520 2.00 32.98 -11.38
N PRO A 521 2.44 32.18 -10.40
CA PRO A 521 1.88 30.87 -10.16
C PRO A 521 0.51 31.05 -9.52
N THR A 522 -0.41 31.69 -10.25
CA THR A 522 -1.83 31.39 -10.16
C THR A 522 -2.08 30.00 -10.75
N ILE A 523 -1.37 29.00 -10.21
CA ILE A 523 -2.11 27.87 -9.67
C ILE A 523 -2.83 28.47 -8.45
N THR A 524 -3.88 29.26 -8.71
CA THR A 524 -4.98 29.39 -7.78
C THR A 524 -5.22 27.99 -7.29
N GLY A 525 -5.17 27.79 -5.98
CA GLY A 525 -5.53 26.54 -5.31
C GLY A 525 -6.92 26.14 -5.76
N GLY A 526 -6.99 25.52 -6.93
CA GLY A 526 -8.16 24.86 -7.45
C GLY A 526 -8.27 23.64 -6.59
N ASP A 527 -9.09 23.78 -5.55
CA ASP A 527 -9.60 22.75 -4.67
C ASP A 527 -8.96 21.37 -4.91
N LEU A 528 -7.77 21.16 -4.32
CA LEU A 528 -7.32 19.80 -4.03
C LEU A 528 -8.28 19.11 -3.03
N ASN A 529 -9.21 19.87 -2.44
CA ASN A 529 -10.40 19.38 -1.75
C ASN A 529 -11.27 18.44 -2.62
N GLY A 530 -11.16 18.50 -3.96
CA GLY A 530 -11.87 17.60 -4.88
C GLY A 530 -11.11 16.32 -5.25
N LEU A 531 -9.85 16.17 -4.80
CA LEU A 531 -8.93 15.13 -5.28
C LEU A 531 -8.45 14.14 -4.23
N ALA A 532 -8.83 14.35 -2.97
CA ALA A 532 -9.20 13.21 -2.15
C ALA A 532 -10.48 12.63 -2.77
N THR A 533 -10.35 11.78 -3.81
CA THR A 533 -11.44 10.92 -4.23
C THR A 533 -11.91 10.20 -2.98
N SER A 534 -13.09 10.63 -2.54
CA SER A 534 -13.41 10.71 -1.13
C SER A 534 -13.44 9.32 -0.49
N GLU A 535 -13.05 9.24 0.78
CA GLU A 535 -13.45 8.13 1.65
C GLU A 535 -14.98 7.85 1.56
N HIS A 536 -15.72 8.88 1.11
CA HIS A 536 -17.17 8.97 0.88
C HIS A 536 -17.70 8.67 -0.53
N GLU A 537 -16.90 8.14 -1.48
CA GLU A 537 -17.50 7.69 -2.75
C GLU A 537 -18.47 6.56 -2.43
N GLY A 538 -19.76 6.86 -2.58
CA GLY A 538 -20.89 5.95 -2.31
C GLY A 538 -21.55 6.09 -0.93
N PHE A 539 -21.20 7.07 -0.08
CA PHE A 539 -21.88 7.27 1.21
C PHE A 539 -22.82 8.49 1.20
N SER A 540 -24.02 8.31 1.75
CA SER A 540 -24.85 9.42 2.24
C SER A 540 -24.24 10.05 3.50
N GLU A 541 -24.70 11.25 3.88
CA GLU A 541 -24.21 11.94 5.09
C GLU A 541 -24.40 11.10 6.36
N ALA A 542 -25.56 10.42 6.48
CA ALA A 542 -25.83 9.50 7.59
C ALA A 542 -24.90 8.28 7.57
N GLU A 543 -24.59 7.71 6.40
CA GLU A 543 -23.66 6.57 6.31
C GLU A 543 -22.22 6.96 6.60
N SER A 544 -21.83 8.19 6.24
CA SER A 544 -20.54 8.76 6.63
C SER A 544 -20.42 8.90 8.14
N GLN A 545 -21.47 9.40 8.81
CA GLN A 545 -21.52 9.47 10.27
C GLN A 545 -21.43 8.08 10.89
N LEU A 546 -22.18 7.10 10.37
CA LEU A 546 -22.11 5.71 10.82
C LEU A 546 -20.69 5.13 10.66
N TYR A 547 -20.05 5.36 9.52
CA TYR A 547 -18.69 4.90 9.26
C TYR A 547 -17.69 5.46 10.29
N HIS A 548 -17.73 6.77 10.57
CA HIS A 548 -16.87 7.38 11.59
C HIS A 548 -17.14 6.86 12.99
N SER A 549 -18.40 6.70 13.38
CA SER A 549 -18.75 6.10 14.68
C SER A 549 -18.25 4.64 14.79
N LEU A 550 -18.32 3.85 13.71
CA LEU A 550 -17.78 2.48 13.72
C LEU A 550 -16.25 2.45 13.81
N LEU A 551 -15.54 3.40 13.18
CA LEU A 551 -14.10 3.56 13.34
C LEU A 551 -13.72 3.87 14.78
N GLU A 552 -14.47 4.76 15.44
CA GLU A 552 -14.26 5.12 16.84
C GLU A 552 -14.51 3.92 17.77
N GLU A 553 -15.61 3.19 17.57
CA GLU A 553 -15.94 2.00 18.37
C GLU A 553 -14.89 0.89 18.21
N ARG A 554 -14.40 0.65 16.98
CA ARG A 554 -13.28 -0.27 16.73
C ARG A 554 -12.03 0.18 17.49
N THR A 555 -11.74 1.48 17.50
CA THR A 555 -10.58 2.05 18.21
C THR A 555 -10.71 1.88 19.72
N ASN A 556 -11.90 2.11 20.28
CA ASN A 556 -12.18 1.90 21.70
C ASN A 556 -12.06 0.42 22.10
N LEU A 557 -12.55 -0.48 21.25
CA LEU A 557 -12.37 -1.93 21.44
C LEU A 557 -10.90 -2.34 21.39
N ALA A 558 -10.14 -1.84 20.42
CA ALA A 558 -8.71 -2.11 20.29
C ALA A 558 -7.91 -1.65 21.51
N ARG A 559 -8.25 -0.48 22.06
CA ARG A 559 -7.64 0.03 23.30
C ARG A 559 -7.91 -0.88 24.50
N ARG A 560 -9.14 -1.41 24.63
CA ARG A 560 -9.50 -2.36 25.71
C ARG A 560 -8.75 -3.69 25.61
N VAL A 561 -8.55 -4.19 24.40
CA VAL A 561 -7.84 -5.46 24.14
C VAL A 561 -6.31 -5.28 24.09
N GLY A 562 -5.82 -4.03 23.98
CA GLY A 562 -4.39 -3.72 23.89
C GLY A 562 -3.77 -3.98 22.51
N THR A 563 -4.57 -3.98 21.45
CA THR A 563 -4.15 -4.25 20.07
C THR A 563 -4.35 -3.04 19.14
N ALA A 564 -3.94 -3.14 17.88
CA ALA A 564 -4.14 -2.11 16.87
C ALA A 564 -5.57 -2.16 16.31
N PRO A 565 -6.21 -1.02 15.98
CA PRO A 565 -7.58 -1.02 15.44
C PRO A 565 -7.75 -1.88 14.19
N TYR A 566 -6.80 -1.80 13.25
CA TYR A 566 -6.84 -2.58 12.01
C TYR A 566 -6.66 -4.09 12.22
N ALA A 567 -6.09 -4.53 13.36
CA ALA A 567 -5.91 -5.95 13.67
C ALA A 567 -7.20 -6.63 14.12
N ILE A 568 -8.19 -5.85 14.59
CA ILE A 568 -9.55 -6.33 14.86
C ILE A 568 -10.28 -6.58 13.53
N CYS A 569 -10.39 -5.54 12.71
CA CYS A 569 -10.90 -5.62 11.35
C CYS A 569 -10.41 -4.40 10.53
N GLY A 570 -10.20 -4.57 9.23
CA GLY A 570 -9.66 -3.50 8.36
C GLY A 570 -10.68 -2.41 8.02
N ASP A 571 -10.21 -1.25 7.56
CA ASP A 571 -11.05 -0.10 7.19
C ASP A 571 -12.03 -0.45 6.07
N GLN A 572 -11.62 -1.30 5.12
CA GLN A 572 -12.51 -1.81 4.07
C GLN A 572 -13.69 -2.62 4.63
N THR A 573 -13.46 -3.39 5.71
CA THR A 573 -14.51 -4.13 6.40
C THR A 573 -15.45 -3.17 7.13
N ILE A 574 -14.93 -2.14 7.79
CA ILE A 574 -15.76 -1.08 8.43
C ILE A 574 -16.59 -0.34 7.38
N LYS A 575 -16.02 -0.01 6.22
CA LYS A 575 -16.74 0.59 5.10
C LYS A 575 -17.92 -0.29 4.66
N ARG A 576 -17.70 -1.60 4.53
CA ARG A 576 -18.79 -2.56 4.20
C ARG A 576 -19.82 -2.70 5.32
N LEU A 577 -19.40 -2.65 6.58
CA LEU A 577 -20.33 -2.68 7.72
C LEU A 577 -21.26 -1.46 7.73
N ALA A 578 -20.73 -0.27 7.42
CA ALA A 578 -21.52 0.95 7.32
C ALA A 578 -22.52 0.91 6.14
N LEU A 579 -22.14 0.32 5.01
CA LEU A 579 -23.00 0.17 3.82
C LEU A 579 -24.07 -0.91 3.99
N ILE A 580 -23.67 -2.11 4.43
CA ILE A 580 -24.56 -3.28 4.47
C ILE A 580 -25.39 -3.32 5.76
N ARG A 581 -24.85 -2.85 6.89
CA ARG A 581 -25.55 -2.81 8.20
C ARG A 581 -26.14 -4.18 8.57
N PRO A 582 -25.28 -5.21 8.76
CA PRO A 582 -25.74 -6.57 9.03
C PRO A 582 -26.56 -6.69 10.31
N SER A 583 -27.72 -7.33 10.18
CA SER A 583 -28.65 -7.62 11.29
C SER A 583 -28.37 -8.93 12.02
N THR A 584 -27.59 -9.85 11.43
CA THR A 584 -27.34 -11.19 11.99
C THR A 584 -25.89 -11.64 11.87
N LYS A 585 -25.46 -12.57 12.73
CA LYS A 585 -24.11 -13.17 12.66
C LYS A 585 -23.82 -13.84 11.31
N ALA A 586 -24.80 -14.49 10.71
CA ALA A 586 -24.65 -15.16 9.42
C ALA A 586 -24.33 -14.15 8.29
N ARG A 587 -24.99 -12.98 8.31
CA ARG A 587 -24.73 -11.92 7.34
C ARG A 587 -23.40 -11.23 7.60
N LEU A 588 -23.06 -10.99 8.87
CA LEU A 588 -21.75 -10.48 9.27
C LEU A 588 -20.61 -11.40 8.78
N ALA A 589 -20.77 -12.72 8.88
CA ALA A 589 -19.79 -13.72 8.43
C ALA A 589 -19.56 -13.76 6.90
N ASN A 590 -20.45 -13.14 6.12
CA ASN A 590 -20.32 -13.06 4.66
C ASN A 590 -19.59 -11.80 4.19
N LEU A 591 -19.19 -10.91 5.11
CA LEU A 591 -18.41 -9.72 4.76
C LEU A 591 -16.93 -10.05 4.63
N ASP A 592 -16.29 -9.56 3.56
CA ASP A 592 -14.85 -9.72 3.40
C ASP A 592 -14.09 -9.01 4.54
N GLY A 593 -13.09 -9.71 5.07
CA GLY A 593 -12.28 -9.34 6.23
C GLY A 593 -12.88 -9.72 7.57
N VAL A 594 -14.10 -10.29 7.61
CA VAL A 594 -14.68 -10.90 8.81
C VAL A 594 -14.23 -12.35 8.90
N ASN A 595 -13.25 -12.64 9.76
CA ASN A 595 -12.79 -13.99 10.03
C ASN A 595 -13.58 -14.66 11.17
N GLN A 596 -13.38 -15.97 11.33
CA GLN A 596 -14.12 -16.74 12.33
C GLN A 596 -13.79 -16.33 13.77
N HIS A 597 -12.54 -15.95 14.04
CA HIS A 597 -12.11 -15.49 15.37
C HIS A 597 -12.84 -14.20 15.75
N PHE A 598 -12.83 -13.18 14.87
CA PHE A 598 -13.59 -11.93 15.03
C PHE A 598 -15.07 -12.18 15.28
N LEU A 599 -15.69 -13.12 14.53
CA LEU A 599 -17.11 -13.41 14.70
C LEU A 599 -17.42 -13.97 16.09
N MET A 600 -16.52 -14.79 16.65
CA MET A 600 -16.66 -15.36 17.99
C MET A 600 -16.34 -14.37 19.11
N THR A 601 -15.32 -13.53 18.94
CA THR A 601 -14.83 -12.63 20.00
C THR A 601 -15.51 -11.26 20.01
N HIS A 602 -15.91 -10.74 18.84
CA HIS A 602 -16.37 -9.37 18.66
C HIS A 602 -17.70 -9.25 17.90
N GLY A 603 -18.20 -10.34 17.32
CA GLY A 603 -19.39 -10.32 16.45
C GLY A 603 -20.64 -9.75 17.12
N ASP A 604 -20.96 -10.17 18.35
CA ASP A 604 -22.12 -9.67 19.09
C ASP A 604 -22.05 -8.16 19.35
N HIS A 605 -20.88 -7.70 19.82
CA HIS A 605 -20.65 -6.29 20.11
C HIS A 605 -20.84 -5.39 18.88
N PHE A 606 -20.34 -5.82 17.72
CA PHE A 606 -20.53 -5.07 16.47
C PHE A 606 -21.99 -5.06 16.00
N LEU A 607 -22.72 -6.17 16.11
CA LEU A 607 -24.14 -6.22 15.74
C LEU A 607 -24.99 -5.28 16.60
N GLU A 608 -24.78 -5.29 17.92
CA GLU A 608 -25.45 -4.38 18.86
C GLU A 608 -25.12 -2.91 18.55
N THR A 609 -23.85 -2.63 18.30
CA THR A 609 -23.36 -1.28 17.99
C THR A 609 -23.94 -0.76 16.68
N ILE A 610 -23.93 -1.58 15.62
CA ILE A 610 -24.51 -1.23 14.32
C ILE A 610 -26.01 -0.98 14.47
N SER A 611 -26.74 -1.85 15.17
CA SER A 611 -28.18 -1.68 15.41
C SER A 611 -28.49 -0.37 16.14
N ARG A 612 -27.73 -0.06 17.20
CA ARG A 612 -27.88 1.18 17.98
C ARG A 612 -27.58 2.42 17.14
N LEU A 613 -26.45 2.45 16.43
CA LEU A 613 -26.03 3.60 15.63
C LEU A 613 -26.93 3.82 14.42
N ALA A 614 -27.31 2.74 13.73
CA ALA A 614 -28.21 2.81 12.58
C ALA A 614 -29.59 3.36 12.98
N LYS A 615 -30.15 2.91 14.12
CA LYS A 615 -31.39 3.48 14.68
C LYS A 615 -31.26 4.97 15.00
N GLY A 616 -30.15 5.38 15.62
CA GLY A 616 -29.90 6.79 15.94
C GLY A 616 -29.78 7.70 14.70
N LEU A 617 -29.36 7.13 13.57
CA LEU A 617 -29.18 7.82 12.29
C LEU A 617 -30.33 7.59 11.30
N ASN A 618 -31.43 6.95 11.73
CA ASN A 618 -32.56 6.55 10.88
C ASN A 618 -32.17 5.73 9.63
N LEU A 619 -31.17 4.87 9.75
CA LEU A 619 -30.73 3.95 8.71
C LEU A 619 -31.34 2.56 8.95
N SER A 620 -31.93 1.97 7.91
CA SER A 620 -32.44 0.59 7.97
C SER A 620 -31.30 -0.43 7.96
N LEU A 621 -31.49 -1.51 8.70
CA LEU A 621 -30.61 -2.69 8.64
C LEU A 621 -30.94 -3.52 7.41
N ASP A 622 -29.99 -4.35 6.94
CA ASP A 622 -30.18 -5.22 5.76
C ASP A 622 -31.38 -6.19 5.84
N GLY A 623 -31.97 -6.37 7.01
CA GLY A 623 -33.06 -7.31 7.29
C GLY A 623 -34.42 -6.68 7.54
N GLU A 624 -34.52 -5.35 7.62
CA GLU A 624 -35.81 -4.68 7.78
C GLU A 624 -36.44 -4.49 6.39
N ALA A 625 -37.53 -5.20 6.13
CA ALA A 625 -38.36 -4.94 4.95
C ALA A 625 -38.83 -3.49 5.02
N ASN A 626 -38.53 -2.68 4.01
CA ASN A 626 -39.04 -1.32 3.86
C ASN A 626 -40.58 -1.35 3.96
N ILE A 627 -41.12 -0.97 5.12
CA ILE A 627 -42.49 -0.45 5.20
C ILE A 627 -42.37 1.01 4.77
N PRO A 628 -43.01 1.44 3.66
CA PRO A 628 -42.97 2.83 3.26
C PRO A 628 -43.67 3.66 4.34
N VAL A 629 -42.90 4.47 5.07
CA VAL A 629 -43.46 5.57 5.87
C VAL A 629 -43.90 6.65 4.86
N PRO A 630 -45.14 7.14 4.90
CA PRO A 630 -45.60 8.14 3.95
C PRO A 630 -44.82 9.45 4.17
N PRO A 631 -44.34 10.11 3.10
CA PRO A 631 -43.58 11.33 3.24
C PRO A 631 -44.49 12.46 3.71
N THR A 632 -44.19 13.02 4.87
CA THR A 632 -44.70 14.31 5.31
C THR A 632 -44.28 15.36 4.27
N VAL A 633 -45.26 16.00 3.66
CA VAL A 633 -45.09 17.04 2.64
C VAL A 633 -44.36 18.23 3.26
N ASN A 634 -43.06 18.34 2.98
CA ASN A 634 -42.34 19.61 3.05
C ASN A 634 -42.07 20.08 1.62
N ILE A 635 -42.70 21.20 1.30
CA ILE A 635 -42.62 21.92 0.04
C ILE A 635 -41.16 22.36 -0.16
N ILE A 636 -40.46 21.70 -1.08
CA ILE A 636 -39.17 22.17 -1.60
C ILE A 636 -39.38 22.54 -3.07
N SER A 637 -39.01 23.78 -3.35
CA SER A 637 -39.00 24.47 -4.64
C SER A 637 -38.26 23.69 -5.73
N LYS A 638 -38.81 23.78 -6.96
CA LYS A 638 -38.25 23.30 -8.22
C LYS A 638 -36.74 23.55 -8.32
N VAL A 639 -35.96 22.47 -8.41
CA VAL A 639 -34.59 22.49 -8.91
C VAL A 639 -34.53 21.52 -10.09
N ASP A 640 -34.23 22.05 -11.27
CA ASP A 640 -34.08 21.33 -12.53
C ASP A 640 -32.96 20.27 -12.45
N LEU A 641 -33.32 18.98 -12.53
CA LEU A 641 -32.40 17.84 -12.51
C LEU A 641 -32.14 17.20 -13.89
N THR A 642 -32.43 17.88 -15.00
CA THR A 642 -32.42 17.23 -16.33
C THR A 642 -31.13 17.41 -17.15
N ALA A 643 -30.19 18.29 -16.76
CA ALA A 643 -29.09 18.69 -17.65
C ALA A 643 -27.82 17.80 -17.59
N ASN A 644 -27.56 17.08 -16.49
CA ASN A 644 -26.23 16.46 -16.27
C ASN A 644 -26.13 14.96 -16.67
N SER A 645 -27.24 14.23 -16.77
CA SER A 645 -27.25 12.82 -17.22
C SER A 645 -27.20 12.67 -18.75
N GLN A 646 -27.66 13.68 -19.49
CA GLN A 646 -27.72 13.64 -20.96
C GLN A 646 -26.35 13.73 -21.66
N ARG A 647 -25.27 14.12 -20.95
CA ARG A 647 -23.92 14.32 -21.52
C ARG A 647 -23.11 13.03 -21.76
N LYS A 648 -23.56 11.87 -21.28
CA LYS A 648 -22.86 10.58 -21.44
C LYS A 648 -23.43 9.68 -22.55
N LEU A 649 -24.60 9.99 -23.12
CA LEU A 649 -25.22 9.17 -24.16
C LEU A 649 -24.72 9.52 -25.57
N ALA A 650 -24.52 8.50 -26.42
CA ALA A 650 -24.25 8.72 -27.83
C ALA A 650 -25.43 9.46 -28.52
N PRO A 651 -25.18 10.38 -29.47
CA PRO A 651 -26.23 11.23 -30.06
C PRO A 651 -27.43 10.46 -30.63
N ALA A 652 -27.19 9.32 -31.27
CA ALA A 652 -28.24 8.48 -31.84
C ALA A 652 -29.18 7.84 -30.79
N LYS A 653 -28.65 7.52 -29.60
CA LYS A 653 -29.41 6.93 -28.48
C LYS A 653 -30.25 8.00 -27.78
N LEU A 654 -29.65 9.17 -27.57
CA LEU A 654 -30.34 10.32 -27.00
C LEU A 654 -31.49 10.77 -27.92
N GLN A 655 -31.27 10.80 -29.24
CA GLN A 655 -32.31 11.12 -30.21
C GLN A 655 -33.45 10.09 -30.20
N ALA A 656 -33.13 8.80 -30.15
CA ALA A 656 -34.17 7.75 -30.06
C ALA A 656 -35.00 7.87 -28.78
N TRP A 657 -34.35 8.17 -27.64
CA TRP A 657 -35.04 8.40 -26.38
C TRP A 657 -35.94 9.64 -26.42
N LYS A 658 -35.48 10.77 -26.98
CA LYS A 658 -36.31 11.97 -27.15
C LYS A 658 -37.53 11.71 -28.04
N MET A 659 -37.33 11.04 -29.17
CA MET A 659 -38.43 10.71 -30.08
C MET A 659 -39.48 9.78 -29.44
N TRP A 660 -39.06 8.90 -28.54
CA TRP A 660 -39.98 8.01 -27.83
C TRP A 660 -40.66 8.69 -26.63
N SER A 661 -39.89 9.41 -25.81
CA SER A 661 -40.33 9.99 -24.54
C SER A 661 -40.98 11.36 -24.68
N GLU A 662 -40.49 12.21 -25.58
CA GLU A 662 -40.96 13.60 -25.77
C GLU A 662 -41.95 13.66 -26.94
N ASP A 663 -41.62 13.04 -28.09
CA ASP A 663 -42.46 13.09 -29.30
C ASP A 663 -43.55 12.00 -29.35
N GLY A 664 -43.55 11.06 -28.40
CA GLY A 664 -44.59 10.04 -28.28
C GLY A 664 -44.61 8.98 -29.39
N LEU A 665 -43.57 8.88 -30.23
CA LEU A 665 -43.52 7.94 -31.35
C LEU A 665 -43.34 6.50 -30.86
N SER A 666 -43.97 5.53 -31.54
CA SER A 666 -43.76 4.11 -31.27
C SER A 666 -42.39 3.62 -31.73
N ILE A 667 -41.89 2.53 -31.15
CA ILE A 667 -40.60 1.92 -31.53
C ILE A 667 -40.50 1.63 -33.04
N HIS A 668 -41.60 1.21 -33.67
CA HIS A 668 -41.66 0.95 -35.12
C HIS A 668 -41.57 2.22 -35.97
N GLN A 669 -42.15 3.32 -35.52
CA GLN A 669 -42.06 4.63 -36.19
C GLN A 669 -40.68 5.25 -36.04
N ILE A 670 -40.01 5.04 -34.90
CA ILE A 670 -38.62 5.49 -34.68
C ILE A 670 -37.66 4.69 -35.55
N ALA A 671 -37.91 3.39 -35.72
CA ALA A 671 -37.11 2.49 -36.57
C ALA A 671 -37.13 2.91 -38.06
N SER A 672 -38.27 3.41 -38.53
CA SER A 672 -38.53 3.81 -39.93
C SER A 672 -38.56 5.33 -40.14
N PHE A 673 -37.96 6.11 -39.23
CA PHE A 673 -38.08 7.56 -39.24
C PHE A 673 -37.50 8.20 -40.53
N PRO A 674 -38.28 9.02 -41.28
CA PRO A 674 -37.88 9.54 -42.59
C PRO A 674 -36.63 10.43 -42.58
N GLY A 675 -36.28 11.03 -41.44
CA GLY A 675 -35.13 11.92 -41.28
C GLY A 675 -33.77 11.22 -41.06
N ARG A 676 -33.70 9.88 -41.13
CA ARG A 676 -32.44 9.13 -41.03
C ARG A 676 -31.93 8.71 -42.40
N SER A 677 -30.60 8.66 -42.54
CA SER A 677 -29.92 8.21 -43.76
C SER A 677 -30.18 6.74 -44.11
N ALA A 678 -30.59 5.91 -43.14
CA ALA A 678 -31.08 4.54 -43.34
C ALA A 678 -32.03 4.10 -42.20
N PRO A 679 -33.04 3.25 -42.48
CA PRO A 679 -33.90 2.67 -41.45
C PRO A 679 -33.11 1.69 -40.57
N ILE A 680 -33.41 1.66 -39.28
CA ILE A 680 -32.82 0.71 -38.32
C ILE A 680 -33.86 -0.34 -37.90
N LYS A 681 -33.42 -1.47 -37.36
CA LYS A 681 -34.35 -2.51 -36.88
C LYS A 681 -35.05 -2.06 -35.59
N PRO A 682 -36.33 -2.38 -35.36
CA PRO A 682 -37.04 -2.10 -34.11
C PRO A 682 -36.31 -2.60 -32.85
N GLN A 683 -35.61 -3.74 -32.96
CA GLN A 683 -34.78 -4.29 -31.89
C GLN A 683 -33.63 -3.35 -31.47
N THR A 684 -33.03 -2.62 -32.41
CA THR A 684 -31.97 -1.66 -32.13
C THR A 684 -32.49 -0.43 -31.38
N VAL A 685 -33.72 0.00 -31.69
CA VAL A 685 -34.40 1.08 -30.94
C VAL A 685 -34.68 0.64 -29.50
N LEU A 686 -35.14 -0.59 -29.29
CA LEU A 686 -35.34 -1.17 -27.96
C LEU A 686 -34.05 -1.15 -27.12
N GLU A 687 -32.93 -1.56 -27.71
CA GLU A 687 -31.63 -1.54 -27.02
C GLU A 687 -31.19 -0.12 -26.67
N TYR A 688 -31.43 0.85 -27.55
CA TYR A 688 -31.11 2.27 -27.27
C TYR A 688 -31.92 2.82 -26.10
N LEU A 689 -33.20 2.45 -25.98
CA LEU A 689 -34.06 2.88 -24.88
C LEU A 689 -33.68 2.22 -23.54
N LEU A 690 -33.32 0.93 -23.54
CA LEU A 690 -32.83 0.25 -22.34
C LEU A 690 -31.50 0.83 -21.84
N GLU A 691 -30.58 1.14 -22.74
CA GLU A 691 -29.32 1.78 -22.38
C GLU A 691 -29.51 3.23 -21.89
N ALA A 692 -30.46 3.96 -22.48
CA ALA A 692 -30.82 5.29 -21.98
C ALA A 692 -31.35 5.22 -20.53
N ALA A 693 -32.18 4.22 -20.22
CA ALA A 693 -32.67 4.00 -18.86
C ALA A 693 -31.54 3.69 -17.87
N GLN A 694 -30.57 2.84 -18.26
CA GLN A 694 -29.41 2.50 -17.42
C GLN A 694 -28.50 3.71 -17.12
N GLN A 695 -28.51 4.71 -17.99
CA GLN A 695 -27.76 5.96 -17.82
C GLN A 695 -28.59 7.07 -17.15
N GLY A 696 -29.77 6.74 -16.61
CA GLY A 696 -30.60 7.63 -15.81
C GLY A 696 -31.54 8.53 -16.62
N CYS A 697 -31.83 8.22 -17.89
CA CYS A 697 -32.93 8.85 -18.61
C CYS A 697 -34.27 8.30 -18.13
N ASN A 698 -35.27 9.17 -17.93
CA ASN A 698 -36.60 8.75 -17.49
C ASN A 698 -37.30 7.92 -18.58
N VAL A 699 -37.75 6.71 -18.25
CA VAL A 699 -38.46 5.82 -19.18
C VAL A 699 -39.78 5.40 -18.52
N ASN A 700 -40.90 5.62 -19.22
CA ASN A 700 -42.20 5.14 -18.78
C ASN A 700 -42.29 3.62 -18.99
N TRP A 701 -41.98 2.87 -17.93
CA TRP A 701 -41.93 1.41 -17.99
C TRP A 701 -43.27 0.74 -18.30
N THR A 702 -44.40 1.38 -17.98
CA THR A 702 -45.73 0.88 -18.32
C THR A 702 -45.90 0.84 -19.84
N ARG A 703 -45.65 1.98 -20.50
CA ARG A 703 -45.70 2.08 -21.96
C ARG A 703 -44.66 1.19 -22.65
N PHE A 704 -43.44 1.13 -22.10
CA PHE A 704 -42.37 0.30 -22.68
C PHE A 704 -42.69 -1.20 -22.56
N SER A 705 -43.27 -1.63 -21.44
CA SER A 705 -43.67 -3.03 -21.23
C SER A 705 -44.82 -3.44 -22.16
N GLU A 706 -45.76 -2.53 -22.44
CA GLU A 706 -46.83 -2.74 -23.42
C GLU A 706 -46.29 -2.86 -24.86
N GLU A 707 -45.37 -1.97 -25.28
CA GLU A 707 -44.77 -2.04 -26.63
C GLU A 707 -43.86 -3.28 -26.82
N VAL A 708 -43.31 -3.83 -25.74
CA VAL A 708 -42.48 -5.06 -25.74
C VAL A 708 -43.30 -6.33 -25.58
N GLY A 709 -44.56 -6.24 -25.11
CA GLY A 709 -45.38 -7.40 -24.78
C GLY A 709 -44.97 -8.13 -23.49
N LEU A 710 -44.35 -7.41 -22.54
CA LEU A 710 -43.92 -7.97 -21.26
C LEU A 710 -45.11 -8.04 -20.28
N THR A 711 -45.74 -9.20 -20.15
CA THR A 711 -46.82 -9.43 -19.17
C THR A 711 -46.26 -9.73 -17.78
N ASN A 712 -47.10 -9.57 -16.74
CA ASN A 712 -46.72 -9.88 -15.36
C ASN A 712 -46.32 -11.36 -15.19
N GLU A 713 -47.01 -12.26 -15.88
CA GLU A 713 -46.69 -13.70 -15.89
C GLU A 713 -45.28 -13.95 -16.42
N ILE A 714 -44.91 -13.33 -17.56
CA ILE A 714 -43.58 -13.42 -18.15
C ILE A 714 -42.53 -12.82 -17.20
N PHE A 715 -42.82 -11.69 -16.54
CA PHE A 715 -41.92 -11.05 -15.58
C PHE A 715 -41.66 -11.95 -14.35
N MET A 716 -42.69 -12.60 -13.82
CA MET A 716 -42.58 -13.53 -12.71
C MET A 716 -41.80 -14.80 -13.08
N ASP A 717 -42.03 -15.34 -14.29
CA ASP A 717 -41.31 -16.52 -14.77
C ASP A 717 -39.83 -16.24 -14.97
N ILE A 718 -39.47 -15.08 -15.54
CA ILE A 718 -38.07 -14.64 -15.67
C ILE A 718 -37.43 -14.47 -14.28
N THR A 719 -38.13 -13.85 -13.33
CA THR A 719 -37.62 -13.66 -11.96
C THR A 719 -37.39 -15.00 -11.24
N ARG A 720 -38.26 -15.98 -11.45
CA ARG A 720 -38.10 -17.35 -10.92
C ARG A 720 -36.91 -18.07 -11.57
N ALA A 721 -36.74 -17.95 -12.89
CA ALA A 721 -35.61 -18.52 -13.62
C ALA A 721 -34.27 -17.93 -13.16
N ILE A 722 -34.19 -16.61 -12.94
CA ILE A 722 -32.99 -15.94 -12.40
C ILE A 722 -32.64 -16.48 -11.01
N SER A 723 -33.64 -16.66 -10.16
CA SER A 723 -33.46 -17.17 -8.79
C SER A 723 -32.94 -18.62 -8.79
N LYS A 724 -33.34 -19.43 -9.78
CA LYS A 724 -32.88 -20.81 -9.97
C LYS A 724 -31.47 -20.91 -10.54
N VAL A 725 -31.09 -20.01 -11.46
CA VAL A 725 -29.77 -19.99 -12.12
C VAL A 725 -28.69 -19.38 -11.21
N GLY A 726 -29.06 -18.49 -10.29
CA GLY A 726 -28.13 -17.89 -9.31
C GLY A 726 -27.12 -16.91 -9.91
N SER A 727 -27.25 -16.54 -11.18
CA SER A 727 -26.39 -15.57 -11.87
C SER A 727 -27.24 -14.67 -12.77
N ARG A 728 -27.00 -13.35 -12.70
CA ARG A 728 -27.71 -12.33 -13.50
C ARG A 728 -26.99 -11.96 -14.80
N ASP A 729 -25.72 -12.34 -14.94
CA ASP A 729 -24.86 -11.90 -16.05
C ASP A 729 -24.87 -12.85 -17.26
N LYS A 730 -25.39 -14.07 -17.09
CA LYS A 730 -25.44 -15.09 -18.14
C LYS A 730 -26.85 -15.24 -18.70
N LEU A 731 -27.14 -14.56 -19.81
CA LEU A 731 -28.47 -14.58 -20.45
C LEU A 731 -28.87 -15.96 -21.02
N LYS A 732 -27.91 -16.75 -21.52
CA LYS A 732 -28.19 -18.06 -22.15
C LYS A 732 -28.75 -19.09 -21.15
N PRO A 733 -28.12 -19.34 -19.98
CA PRO A 733 -28.69 -20.20 -18.94
C PRO A 733 -30.07 -19.76 -18.43
N ILE A 734 -30.35 -18.45 -18.39
CA ILE A 734 -31.67 -17.91 -18.01
C ILE A 734 -32.70 -18.25 -19.09
N LYS A 735 -32.35 -18.07 -20.38
CA LYS A 735 -33.23 -18.42 -21.51
C LYS A 735 -33.47 -19.92 -21.61
N ASP A 736 -32.46 -20.75 -21.36
CA ASP A 736 -32.59 -22.21 -21.39
C ASP A 736 -33.56 -22.74 -20.29
N ALA A 737 -33.80 -21.93 -19.25
CA ALA A 737 -34.74 -22.24 -18.16
C ALA A 737 -36.16 -21.66 -18.37
N LEU A 738 -36.42 -21.00 -19.51
CA LEU A 738 -37.68 -20.31 -19.81
C LEU A 738 -38.34 -20.89 -21.08
N PRO A 739 -39.69 -20.87 -21.18
CA PRO A 739 -40.43 -21.27 -22.39
C PRO A 739 -39.93 -20.59 -23.68
N GLU A 740 -40.12 -21.22 -24.83
CA GLU A 740 -39.61 -20.70 -26.12
C GLU A 740 -40.17 -19.32 -26.46
N GLU A 741 -41.40 -19.03 -26.03
CA GLU A 741 -42.15 -17.79 -26.23
C GLU A 741 -41.50 -16.57 -25.55
N ILE A 742 -40.66 -16.77 -24.53
CA ILE A 742 -40.00 -15.67 -23.81
C ILE A 742 -38.72 -15.26 -24.53
N SER A 743 -38.76 -14.14 -25.25
CA SER A 743 -37.63 -13.61 -26.00
C SER A 743 -36.47 -13.09 -25.10
N TYR A 744 -35.26 -13.02 -25.66
CA TYR A 744 -34.13 -12.35 -24.99
C TYR A 744 -34.40 -10.89 -24.68
N THR A 745 -35.27 -10.22 -25.44
CA THR A 745 -35.69 -8.84 -25.17
C THR A 745 -36.52 -8.75 -23.89
N HIS A 746 -37.40 -9.71 -23.61
CA HIS A 746 -38.14 -9.77 -22.33
C HIS A 746 -37.19 -9.91 -21.13
N ILE A 747 -36.17 -10.77 -21.26
CA ILE A 747 -35.16 -10.99 -20.21
C ILE A 747 -34.35 -9.71 -19.96
N LYS A 748 -33.86 -9.05 -21.03
CA LYS A 748 -33.10 -7.80 -20.92
C LYS A 748 -33.92 -6.66 -20.31
N THR A 749 -35.20 -6.53 -20.69
CA THR A 749 -36.12 -5.54 -20.13
C THR A 749 -36.35 -5.79 -18.64
N CYS A 750 -36.65 -7.03 -18.25
CA CYS A 750 -36.85 -7.41 -16.83
C CYS A 750 -35.62 -7.12 -15.97
N LEU A 751 -34.41 -7.49 -16.44
CA LEU A 751 -33.16 -7.21 -15.74
C LEU A 751 -32.90 -5.71 -15.60
N THR A 752 -33.19 -4.93 -16.65
CA THR A 752 -33.00 -3.47 -16.62
C THR A 752 -33.98 -2.80 -15.66
N MET A 753 -35.26 -3.21 -15.66
CA MET A 753 -36.26 -2.71 -14.70
C MET A 753 -35.86 -3.00 -13.24
N GLN A 754 -35.35 -4.21 -12.96
CA GLN A 754 -34.86 -4.57 -11.62
C GLN A 754 -33.62 -3.77 -11.22
N ASN A 755 -32.69 -3.52 -12.15
CA ASN A 755 -31.52 -2.68 -11.89
C ASN A 755 -31.88 -1.21 -11.65
N CYS A 756 -32.95 -0.73 -12.27
CA CYS A 756 -33.53 0.59 -12.02
C CYS A 756 -34.44 0.65 -10.77
N GLY A 757 -34.59 -0.45 -10.03
CA GLY A 757 -35.37 -0.51 -8.79
C GLY A 757 -36.89 -0.50 -8.98
N MET A 758 -37.39 -0.90 -10.16
CA MET A 758 -38.82 -0.84 -10.51
C MET A 758 -39.50 -2.22 -10.36
N SER A 759 -40.76 -2.23 -9.91
CA SER A 759 -41.67 -3.39 -9.89
C SER A 759 -42.88 -3.12 -10.79
N LEU A 760 -43.46 -4.16 -11.40
CA LEU A 760 -44.66 -4.03 -12.22
C LEU A 760 -45.91 -3.99 -11.32
N GLU A 761 -46.50 -2.83 -11.09
CA GLU A 761 -47.80 -2.69 -10.40
C GLU A 761 -48.95 -2.72 -11.43
N MET A 762 -50.03 -3.48 -11.16
CA MET A 762 -51.25 -3.45 -11.99
C MET A 762 -52.40 -2.72 -11.29
N ALA A 763 -53.06 -1.85 -12.06
CA ALA A 763 -54.43 -1.39 -11.82
C ALA A 763 -55.46 -2.52 -12.10
N PRO A 764 -56.65 -2.51 -11.47
CA PRO A 764 -57.54 -3.66 -11.41
C PRO A 764 -58.41 -3.83 -12.67
N SER A 765 -58.70 -5.08 -13.04
CA SER A 765 -59.76 -5.45 -13.99
C SER A 765 -60.88 -6.24 -13.26
N PRO A 766 -62.14 -6.23 -13.76
CA PRO A 766 -63.33 -6.39 -12.94
C PRO A 766 -63.77 -7.85 -12.72
N CYS A 767 -64.57 -7.98 -11.64
CA CYS A 767 -65.16 -9.16 -11.03
C CYS A 767 -65.80 -10.20 -11.95
N ILE A 768 -65.56 -11.48 -11.66
CA ILE A 768 -66.53 -12.62 -11.58
C ILE A 768 -65.85 -13.63 -10.63
N GLY A 769 -66.38 -14.21 -9.56
CA GLY A 769 -67.73 -14.39 -9.04
C GLY A 769 -67.80 -15.82 -8.49
N THR A 770 -68.15 -15.99 -7.19
CA THR A 770 -68.60 -17.25 -6.53
C THR A 770 -67.55 -18.37 -6.40
N ALA A 771 -67.51 -19.28 -5.42
CA ALA A 771 -68.35 -19.70 -4.29
C ALA A 771 -67.38 -20.39 -3.28
N ALA A 772 -67.50 -20.15 -1.98
CA ALA A 772 -68.20 -21.00 -1.01
C ALA A 772 -67.32 -22.08 -0.34
N ASN A 773 -67.54 -22.18 0.98
CA ASN A 773 -67.34 -23.29 1.90
C ASN A 773 -65.90 -23.61 2.34
N ASP A 774 -65.66 -24.10 3.54
CA ASP A 774 -66.26 -23.99 4.87
C ASP A 774 -65.34 -24.88 5.75
N GLU A 775 -65.38 -24.62 7.04
CA GLU A 775 -65.16 -25.61 8.11
C GLU A 775 -63.76 -26.15 8.50
N GLU A 776 -63.50 -25.92 9.78
CA GLU A 776 -63.12 -26.88 10.83
C GLU A 776 -61.70 -27.49 10.86
N ALA A 777 -60.86 -26.88 11.70
CA ALA A 777 -60.59 -27.28 13.10
C ALA A 777 -60.16 -28.76 13.40
N PRO A 778 -59.85 -29.12 14.66
CA PRO A 778 -58.50 -29.08 15.21
C PRO A 778 -58.14 -30.40 15.96
N ARG A 779 -56.97 -30.44 16.63
CA ARG A 779 -56.64 -31.19 17.88
C ARG A 779 -55.11 -31.33 17.98
N LYS A 780 -54.42 -31.43 19.12
CA LYS A 780 -54.61 -31.27 20.59
C LYS A 780 -53.31 -31.91 21.16
N VAL A 781 -52.59 -31.26 22.09
CA VAL A 781 -52.42 -31.68 23.52
C VAL A 781 -51.24 -32.68 23.67
N ASP A 782 -50.24 -32.49 24.54
CA ASP A 782 -50.34 -32.60 26.01
C ASP A 782 -49.19 -31.91 26.78
N ASP A 783 -49.56 -31.54 28.02
CA ASP A 783 -48.80 -31.02 29.16
C ASP A 783 -47.87 -32.06 29.83
N ALA A 784 -46.87 -31.59 30.62
CA ALA A 784 -46.76 -31.93 32.05
C ALA A 784 -45.59 -31.23 32.78
N ASN A 785 -45.91 -30.80 34.00
CA ASN A 785 -45.19 -30.01 35.00
C ASN A 785 -44.26 -30.80 35.96
N SER A 786 -43.30 -30.10 36.58
CA SER A 786 -43.10 -29.88 38.05
C SER A 786 -41.60 -29.60 38.35
N LYS A 787 -41.16 -28.50 38.98
CA LYS A 787 -41.35 -27.80 40.28
C LYS A 787 -40.37 -28.20 41.41
N THR A 788 -39.50 -27.24 41.76
CA THR A 788 -39.01 -26.75 43.09
C THR A 788 -38.33 -27.67 44.11
N THR A 789 -37.17 -27.25 44.67
CA THR A 789 -37.04 -26.60 46.02
C THR A 789 -35.61 -26.09 46.32
N ALA A 790 -35.51 -25.14 47.25
CA ALA A 790 -34.33 -24.38 47.72
C ALA A 790 -33.94 -24.71 49.18
N LEU A 791 -32.79 -24.18 49.64
CA LEU A 791 -32.31 -23.83 51.02
C LEU A 791 -30.80 -24.19 51.19
N GLU A 792 -30.00 -23.69 52.13
CA GLU A 792 -29.52 -22.35 52.56
C GLU A 792 -28.37 -22.57 53.60
N VAL A 793 -27.44 -21.60 53.75
CA VAL A 793 -26.57 -21.26 54.92
C VAL A 793 -25.38 -22.16 55.39
N GLY A 794 -24.23 -21.50 55.66
CA GLY A 794 -23.14 -21.99 56.54
C GLY A 794 -21.84 -21.15 56.51
N ASN A 795 -21.43 -20.59 57.66
CA ASN A 795 -20.51 -19.45 57.88
C ASN A 795 -19.08 -19.85 58.38
N SER A 796 -18.06 -18.96 58.23
CA SER A 796 -16.99 -18.57 59.24
C SER A 796 -15.47 -18.88 59.05
N LEU A 797 -14.67 -17.79 59.14
CA LEU A 797 -13.44 -17.50 59.96
C LEU A 797 -11.96 -17.80 59.49
N GLU A 798 -11.25 -16.67 59.30
CA GLU A 798 -9.95 -16.16 59.86
C GLU A 798 -8.58 -16.89 59.75
N GLY A 799 -7.54 -16.05 59.51
CA GLY A 799 -6.12 -16.32 59.76
C GLY A 799 -5.14 -15.38 59.03
N GLU A 800 -4.66 -14.34 59.73
CA GLU A 800 -3.68 -13.30 59.31
C GLU A 800 -2.22 -13.80 59.19
N MET A 801 -1.38 -13.09 58.42
CA MET A 801 -0.07 -12.59 58.92
C MET A 801 0.54 -11.54 57.96
N SER A 802 0.93 -10.42 58.55
CA SER A 802 1.58 -9.23 57.99
C SER A 802 3.06 -9.20 58.39
N VAL A 803 3.95 -8.59 57.57
CA VAL A 803 5.10 -7.78 58.03
C VAL A 803 5.44 -6.73 56.96
N SER A 804 5.67 -5.50 57.44
CA SER A 804 5.90 -4.24 56.75
C SER A 804 7.37 -3.78 56.73
N CYS A 805 7.70 -2.95 55.73
CA CYS A 805 8.50 -1.71 55.71
C CYS A 805 9.94 -1.62 56.28
N GLY A 806 10.79 -0.87 55.56
CA GLY A 806 11.94 -0.17 56.13
C GLY A 806 12.91 0.45 55.10
N ASP A 807 12.73 1.74 54.82
CA ASP A 807 13.61 2.64 54.05
C ASP A 807 15.02 2.84 54.66
N GLY A 808 15.98 3.31 53.84
CA GLY A 808 17.17 4.00 54.35
C GLY A 808 18.33 4.18 53.36
N LEU A 809 18.37 5.32 52.66
CA LEU A 809 19.60 5.91 52.09
C LEU A 809 20.53 6.41 53.22
N PRO A 810 21.85 6.56 52.96
CA PRO A 810 22.34 7.93 52.81
C PRO A 810 23.46 8.14 51.77
N LEU A 811 23.58 9.42 51.38
CA LEU A 811 24.58 10.06 50.52
C LEU A 811 25.99 10.14 51.17
N GLY A 812 27.05 10.20 50.35
CA GLY A 812 28.38 10.66 50.76
C GLY A 812 29.43 10.68 49.63
N LYS A 813 30.21 11.77 49.54
CA LYS A 813 31.07 12.20 48.42
C LYS A 813 32.54 11.71 48.49
N ARG A 814 33.16 11.58 47.32
CA ARG A 814 34.57 11.84 46.89
C ARG A 814 35.71 11.81 47.93
N GLN A 815 36.74 10.97 47.69
CA GLN A 815 38.15 11.39 47.55
C GLN A 815 39.06 10.28 46.99
N LYS A 816 40.22 10.69 46.46
CA LYS A 816 41.18 9.99 45.60
C LYS A 816 42.52 9.84 46.36
N VAL A 817 43.38 8.90 45.93
CA VAL A 817 44.88 8.87 46.01
C VAL A 817 45.52 7.68 46.79
N ASP A 818 46.20 6.83 45.99
CA ASP A 818 47.50 6.11 46.09
C ASP A 818 47.88 5.13 47.25
N GLY A 819 47.78 3.82 46.93
CA GLY A 819 48.79 2.71 46.99
C GLY A 819 49.52 2.28 48.28
N PRO A 820 50.21 1.11 48.33
CA PRO A 820 50.10 -0.13 47.52
C PRO A 820 49.77 -1.39 48.36
N GLU A 821 48.98 -2.32 47.82
CA GLU A 821 48.79 -3.66 48.41
C GLU A 821 49.62 -4.72 47.66
N GLN A 822 50.33 -5.55 48.42
CA GLN A 822 50.99 -6.76 47.94
C GLN A 822 49.99 -7.92 47.81
N SER A 823 49.74 -8.30 46.57
CA SER A 823 49.50 -9.65 46.02
C SER A 823 48.79 -10.71 46.88
N LEU A 824 47.49 -10.90 46.60
CA LEU A 824 46.85 -12.21 46.52
C LEU A 824 46.05 -12.22 45.22
N THR A 825 46.63 -12.73 44.12
CA THR A 825 45.93 -12.87 42.84
C THR A 825 44.84 -13.93 42.97
N SER A 826 43.64 -13.48 43.30
CA SER A 826 42.42 -14.25 43.06
C SER A 826 42.25 -14.38 41.54
N LEU A 827 41.97 -15.60 41.07
CA LEU A 827 41.66 -15.83 39.67
C LEU A 827 40.31 -15.20 39.35
N VAL A 828 40.29 -14.16 38.52
CA VAL A 828 39.05 -13.50 38.12
C VAL A 828 38.59 -14.08 36.79
N ILE A 829 37.43 -14.72 36.80
CA ILE A 829 36.82 -15.32 35.59
C ILE A 829 36.11 -14.23 34.81
N ALA A 830 36.37 -14.14 33.50
CA ALA A 830 35.66 -13.24 32.61
C ALA A 830 34.22 -13.71 32.39
N THR A 831 33.29 -12.78 32.57
CA THR A 831 31.91 -12.85 32.09
C THR A 831 31.61 -11.56 31.34
N GLU A 832 30.63 -11.56 30.43
CA GLU A 832 30.26 -10.35 29.67
C GLU A 832 29.89 -9.19 30.61
N ASP A 833 29.04 -9.44 31.60
CA ASP A 833 28.68 -8.45 32.63
C ASP A 833 29.89 -8.01 33.47
N GLY A 834 30.79 -8.94 33.80
CA GLY A 834 32.02 -8.63 34.55
C GLY A 834 32.98 -7.73 33.76
N ILE A 835 33.16 -7.98 32.46
CA ILE A 835 33.99 -7.13 31.58
C ILE A 835 33.38 -5.73 31.48
N VAL A 836 32.07 -5.62 31.31
CA VAL A 836 31.36 -4.34 31.23
C VAL A 836 31.47 -3.58 32.56
N ASP A 837 31.16 -4.22 33.69
CA ASP A 837 31.26 -3.56 35.00
C ASP A 837 32.68 -3.13 35.34
N TRP A 838 33.69 -3.87 34.89
CA TRP A 838 35.07 -3.48 35.05
C TRP A 838 35.46 -2.28 34.16
N LEU A 839 35.09 -2.30 32.87
CA LEU A 839 35.35 -1.21 31.93
C LEU A 839 34.66 0.11 32.32
N LYS A 840 33.56 0.08 33.09
CA LYS A 840 32.89 1.29 33.61
C LYS A 840 33.81 2.14 34.49
N ASN A 841 34.87 1.55 35.04
CA ASN A 841 35.81 2.25 35.91
C ASN A 841 36.91 2.99 35.12
N TYR A 842 36.93 2.91 33.79
CA TYR A 842 37.99 3.43 32.93
C TYR A 842 37.45 4.29 31.78
N ASP A 843 37.20 5.58 32.06
CA ASP A 843 36.67 6.55 31.08
C ASP A 843 37.55 6.73 29.82
N ASP A 844 38.87 6.54 29.94
CA ASP A 844 39.83 6.68 28.84
C ASP A 844 39.99 5.40 27.99
N GLY A 845 39.33 4.30 28.38
CA GLY A 845 39.40 3.00 27.75
C GLY A 845 40.60 2.16 28.19
N VAL A 846 40.48 0.84 27.99
CA VAL A 846 41.44 -0.15 28.48
C VAL A 846 42.01 -0.95 27.30
N PRO A 847 43.34 -1.07 27.16
CA PRO A 847 43.94 -1.90 26.14
C PRO A 847 43.71 -3.39 26.44
N ILE A 848 43.77 -4.22 25.40
CA ILE A 848 43.47 -5.65 25.51
C ILE A 848 44.34 -6.41 26.52
N HIS A 849 45.61 -6.03 26.67
CA HIS A 849 46.53 -6.70 27.59
C HIS A 849 46.10 -6.53 29.05
N ASP A 850 45.64 -5.32 29.43
CA ASP A 850 45.15 -5.04 30.79
C ASP A 850 43.84 -5.81 31.08
N ILE A 851 42.98 -5.98 30.07
CA ILE A 851 41.76 -6.79 30.20
C ILE A 851 42.11 -8.27 30.44
N LEU A 852 43.08 -8.80 29.69
CA LEU A 852 43.54 -10.19 29.82
C LEU A 852 44.27 -10.43 31.15
N GLU A 853 45.02 -9.44 31.64
CA GLU A 853 45.71 -9.51 32.92
C GLU A 853 44.71 -9.46 34.10
N HIS A 854 43.67 -8.64 34.00
CA HIS A 854 42.61 -8.57 35.01
C HIS A 854 41.78 -9.86 35.06
N PHE A 855 41.36 -10.37 33.91
CA PHE A 855 40.56 -11.62 33.81
C PHE A 855 41.42 -12.86 33.58
N ASN A 856 42.50 -13.00 34.37
CA ASN A 856 43.47 -14.08 34.28
C ASN A 856 42.92 -15.49 34.58
N GLY A 857 41.67 -15.60 35.06
CA GLY A 857 40.96 -16.86 35.27
C GLY A 857 40.27 -17.41 34.02
N SER A 858 40.35 -16.71 32.87
CA SER A 858 39.75 -17.13 31.60
C SER A 858 40.78 -17.16 30.48
N GLY A 859 40.64 -18.13 29.56
CA GLY A 859 41.54 -18.24 28.41
C GLY A 859 41.42 -17.04 27.48
N GLU A 860 42.54 -16.62 26.89
CA GLU A 860 42.63 -15.44 26.01
C GLU A 860 41.59 -15.44 24.88
N GLU A 861 41.43 -16.57 24.19
CA GLU A 861 40.43 -16.71 23.11
C GLU A 861 38.98 -16.51 23.61
N SER A 862 38.68 -16.91 24.85
CA SER A 862 37.36 -16.74 25.47
C SER A 862 37.07 -15.27 25.78
N VAL A 863 38.05 -14.56 26.34
CA VAL A 863 37.95 -13.12 26.64
C VAL A 863 37.82 -12.32 25.35
N ILE A 864 38.58 -12.66 24.30
CA ILE A 864 38.48 -12.03 22.99
C ILE A 864 37.11 -12.29 22.35
N ALA A 865 36.57 -13.51 22.45
CA ALA A 865 35.24 -13.83 21.94
C ALA A 865 34.14 -13.01 22.65
N MET A 866 34.22 -12.85 23.97
CA MET A 866 33.31 -12.00 24.75
C MET A 866 33.44 -10.51 24.39
N LEU A 867 34.65 -10.00 24.21
CA LEU A 867 34.87 -8.61 23.75
C LEU A 867 34.28 -8.37 22.36
N ASN A 868 34.42 -9.32 21.43
CA ASN A 868 33.81 -9.24 20.10
C ASN A 868 32.28 -9.33 20.17
N CYS A 869 31.73 -10.13 21.10
CA CYS A 869 30.29 -10.21 21.35
C CYS A 869 29.76 -8.86 21.85
N LEU A 870 30.40 -8.28 22.88
CA LEU A 870 30.05 -6.98 23.45
C LEU A 870 30.22 -5.82 22.46
N GLU A 871 31.20 -5.88 21.56
CA GLU A 871 31.37 -4.91 20.47
C GLU A 871 30.29 -5.08 19.40
N GLY A 872 29.89 -6.32 19.09
CA GLY A 872 28.76 -6.63 18.21
C GLY A 872 27.41 -6.19 18.77
N ASP A 873 27.24 -6.23 20.10
CA ASP A 873 26.05 -5.78 20.82
C ASP A 873 26.03 -4.28 21.12
N PHE A 874 27.03 -3.52 20.64
CA PHE A 874 27.19 -2.08 20.87
C PHE A 874 27.18 -1.70 22.36
N VAL A 875 27.72 -2.55 23.22
CA VAL A 875 27.92 -2.26 24.64
C VAL A 875 29.30 -1.61 24.86
N ILE A 876 30.28 -2.04 24.08
CA ILE A 876 31.63 -1.47 24.05
C ILE A 876 32.03 -1.13 22.61
N TYR A 877 33.06 -0.30 22.44
CA TYR A 877 33.68 -0.02 21.15
C TYR A 877 35.20 0.02 21.26
N LYS A 878 35.89 -0.39 20.20
CA LYS A 878 37.35 -0.28 20.12
C LYS A 878 37.78 0.95 19.33
N LYS A 879 38.61 1.81 19.93
CA LYS A 879 39.22 2.97 19.25
C LYS A 879 40.68 3.08 19.66
N ASN A 880 41.60 3.20 18.70
CA ASN A 880 43.04 3.29 18.98
C ASN A 880 43.59 2.16 19.87
N ASN A 881 43.14 0.91 19.64
CA ASN A 881 43.52 -0.28 20.42
C ASN A 881 43.12 -0.30 21.91
N VAL A 882 42.23 0.59 22.34
CA VAL A 882 41.58 0.54 23.66
C VAL A 882 40.09 0.26 23.52
N TYR A 883 39.56 -0.58 24.41
CA TYR A 883 38.13 -0.88 24.56
C TYR A 883 37.50 0.11 25.52
N ARG A 884 36.35 0.66 25.13
CA ARG A 884 35.61 1.66 25.90
C ARG A 884 34.15 1.27 25.95
N ILE A 885 33.47 1.59 27.05
CA ILE A 885 32.02 1.50 27.11
C ILE A 885 31.38 2.62 26.30
N LEU A 886 30.28 2.27 25.62
CA LEU A 886 29.46 3.19 24.82
C LEU A 886 28.57 4.10 25.69
#